data_AF-A0A0K0EQ29-F1
#
_entry.id   AF-A0A0K0EQ29-F1
#
_cell.length_a   1.000
_cell.length_b   1.000
_cell.length_c   1.000
_cell.angle_alpha   90.00
_cell.angle_beta   90.00
_cell.angle_gamma   90.00
#
_symmetry.space_group_name_H-M   'P 1'
#
loop_
_entity.id
_entity.type
_entity.pdbx_description
1 polymer ?
#
loop_
_entity_poly.entity_id
_entity_poly.type
_entity_poly.pdbx_seq_one_letter_code
_entity_poly.pdbx_strand_id
1 'polypeptide(L)'
;MDQEALLREFPKFVHVIKVFLEEFDTTKHKSTGMILENFPSTPIDKPLNYFAKEILKIKKNKKKTEISLFLKHFIFQLESIKEKKNFFTLLMKSEKLINYYSSLRLTKIPTNFKDIFSYEDNNDSLRKNIDREMSYPAIVAEIFMTALASPGFTWQASPLVTEIELLMVDWVGQAIGIPSIFLNQNNMGHGALHYTIGEAVALSIICAKTRKIQELHKETNDKDMKNKIIGDYDSIGRTSQDRKSDVYQYFSRHDPKFNHKLRAYIFGKTKLDTHKFGANLGFYVKVIPCNDGTTDEKVETFWKILENDEKNGFHPFVFILTIDKDELDDLSLYYKMISLCKREGLWITVDLSNVIGDMLIKKRKSLTNLLKDVDGVVGNIREVFLTNELCVVCWLKNYNEAAMTLSITPTYLRHSNQGMVADLRHLSFGFSKRPRGIRLWMIIRTFGIDGLANYYKYKNNMNPQCDIINPFDSEKFYEASSEAFRFIAKYWKELKTNYTPSTSSPPSTISKILSPKPPKHGTCLTTAIPIYESLLKNTTQWLHTNFLAYFPCHTNYSCVLGDLFAATFGYRSNVELKKIEDEVIETIGRQMNLPQKFWKIEKEDYREWFYGTASEGTFKSVLIGREIVIEKFRRLYLLMNNDEIENIDALDNIEKCLLPYLGQWDIHNDPFCCFLYNYLIAYTSSHAHSSVEKGYLLANVRIRKFPVVFDPRVGNYTLKKGCIEKALIIDRKNGLIPFFLTLPVGSTSTCGIDYPEEFAPLAKKEDMWVHVDAAYLGGFFFLPEMKHLLKGFEYVDSIVINLHKGGCINNDASMFFLSSRYAATNYLNSLGTFPRMNRAIKIWFLLKSFGMDSIMELQRQQIKCAKMFESLISSKDCLEIVSKQIAGLVTFRLKGKSNEDNEKLFKYINHIDQRLHLTETHTEDVHLIRISINNPQMSFKEVEEAFFYLSEACDKFLSNGLNNNIIT
;
A
#
# COMPACT_ATOMS: atom_id res chain seq x y z
N MET A 1 -17.01 -17.23 -3.28
CA MET A 1 -15.89 -18.21 -3.14
C MET A 1 -16.44 -19.62 -3.24
N ASP A 2 -15.84 -20.50 -4.04
CA ASP A 2 -16.17 -21.94 -4.05
C ASP A 2 -15.43 -22.62 -2.88
N GLN A 3 -16.18 -22.95 -1.82
CA GLN A 3 -15.62 -23.54 -0.60
C GLN A 3 -15.22 -25.01 -0.80
N GLU A 4 -15.92 -25.75 -1.66
CA GLU A 4 -15.60 -27.15 -1.96
C GLU A 4 -14.31 -27.25 -2.77
N ALA A 5 -14.14 -26.38 -3.78
CA ALA A 5 -12.88 -26.27 -4.50
C ALA A 5 -11.74 -25.82 -3.58
N LEU A 6 -11.97 -24.86 -2.67
CA LEU A 6 -10.96 -24.48 -1.69
C LEU A 6 -10.52 -25.69 -0.85
N LEU A 7 -11.48 -26.41 -0.26
CA LEU A 7 -11.24 -27.59 0.57
C LEU A 7 -10.51 -28.72 -0.18
N ARG A 8 -10.82 -28.87 -1.47
CA ARG A 8 -10.18 -29.87 -2.34
C ARG A 8 -8.74 -29.49 -2.71
N GLU A 9 -8.46 -28.21 -2.99
CA GLU A 9 -7.16 -27.78 -3.51
C GLU A 9 -6.15 -27.37 -2.42
N PHE A 10 -6.58 -26.82 -1.27
CA PHE A 10 -5.64 -26.29 -0.27
C PHE A 10 -4.59 -27.29 0.24
N PRO A 11 -4.89 -28.60 0.42
CA PRO A 11 -3.89 -29.53 0.98
C PRO A 11 -2.63 -29.60 0.11
N LYS A 12 -2.78 -29.45 -1.21
CA LYS A 12 -1.67 -29.46 -2.18
C LYS A 12 -0.74 -28.26 -1.96
N PHE A 13 -1.33 -27.07 -1.78
CA PHE A 13 -0.60 -25.82 -1.55
C PHE A 13 0.11 -25.82 -0.20
N VAL A 14 -0.61 -26.25 0.86
CA VAL A 14 -0.04 -26.40 2.20
C VAL A 14 1.12 -27.40 2.18
N HIS A 15 0.98 -28.53 1.47
CA HIS A 15 2.06 -29.52 1.35
C HIS A 15 3.32 -28.95 0.68
N VAL A 16 3.19 -28.16 -0.39
CA VAL A 16 4.35 -27.53 -1.05
C VAL A 16 5.08 -26.58 -0.09
N ILE A 17 4.36 -25.76 0.66
CA ILE A 17 4.97 -24.85 1.66
C ILE A 17 5.58 -25.65 2.81
N LYS A 18 4.92 -26.72 3.27
CA LYS A 18 5.45 -27.62 4.30
C LYS A 18 6.82 -28.17 3.90
N VAL A 19 6.94 -28.72 2.69
CA VAL A 19 8.21 -29.25 2.16
C VAL A 19 9.27 -28.15 2.08
N PHE A 20 8.89 -26.93 1.70
CA PHE A 20 9.80 -25.80 1.70
C PHE A 20 10.29 -25.42 3.10
N LEU A 21 9.41 -25.39 4.11
CA LEU A 21 9.78 -25.11 5.50
C LEU A 21 10.71 -26.19 6.08
N GLU A 22 10.51 -27.46 5.70
CA GLU A 22 11.37 -28.58 6.11
C GLU A 22 12.83 -28.43 5.61
N GLU A 23 13.11 -27.59 4.61
CA GLU A 23 14.49 -27.28 4.21
C GLU A 23 15.26 -26.52 5.30
N PHE A 24 14.55 -25.77 6.15
CA PHE A 24 15.09 -24.88 7.18
C PHE A 24 14.84 -25.38 8.61
N ASP A 25 13.93 -26.34 8.79
CA ASP A 25 13.63 -26.96 10.08
C ASP A 25 14.76 -27.89 10.54
N THR A 26 15.60 -27.41 11.46
CA THR A 26 16.74 -28.17 11.97
C THR A 26 16.36 -29.35 12.86
N THR A 27 15.10 -29.41 13.31
CA THR A 27 14.64 -30.47 14.24
C THR A 27 14.30 -31.79 13.53
N LYS A 28 14.33 -31.82 12.18
CA LYS A 28 13.86 -32.95 11.39
C LYS A 28 14.92 -33.56 10.49
N HIS A 29 14.78 -34.86 10.24
CA HIS A 29 15.37 -35.50 9.07
C HIS A 29 14.63 -34.99 7.83
N LYS A 30 15.35 -34.39 6.87
CA LYS A 30 14.79 -33.92 5.58
C LYS A 30 13.86 -34.99 5.00
N SER A 31 12.58 -34.68 4.87
CA SER A 31 11.59 -35.63 4.36
C SER A 31 11.94 -36.07 2.93
N THR A 32 11.67 -37.32 2.62
CA THR A 32 11.54 -37.78 1.23
C THR A 32 10.36 -37.03 0.63
N GLY A 33 10.62 -36.10 -0.29
CA GLY A 33 9.59 -35.36 -1.02
C GLY A 33 8.53 -36.28 -1.60
N MET A 34 7.47 -36.52 -0.81
CA MET A 34 6.34 -37.34 -1.18
C MET A 34 5.37 -36.51 -2.01
N ILE A 35 4.68 -37.20 -2.90
CA ILE A 35 4.44 -36.72 -4.24
C ILE A 35 3.06 -36.05 -4.35
N LEU A 36 2.97 -34.95 -5.08
CA LEU A 36 1.68 -34.39 -5.57
C LEU A 36 0.88 -35.40 -6.44
N GLU A 37 1.44 -36.58 -6.76
CA GLU A 37 0.83 -37.63 -7.58
C GLU A 37 -0.42 -38.26 -6.95
N ASN A 38 -0.58 -38.19 -5.62
CA ASN A 38 -1.74 -38.75 -4.94
C ASN A 38 -2.98 -37.86 -5.01
N PHE A 39 -2.86 -36.65 -5.56
CA PHE A 39 -3.99 -35.74 -5.68
C PHE A 39 -4.74 -35.96 -7.00
N PRO A 40 -6.09 -35.90 -7.00
CA PRO A 40 -6.86 -35.85 -8.24
C PRO A 40 -6.40 -34.68 -9.12
N SER A 41 -6.35 -34.92 -10.43
CA SER A 41 -5.94 -33.91 -11.42
C SER A 41 -6.96 -32.78 -11.52
N THR A 42 -6.53 -31.55 -11.30
CA THR A 42 -7.35 -30.32 -11.37
C THR A 42 -6.61 -29.23 -12.17
N PRO A 43 -7.30 -28.16 -12.62
CA PRO A 43 -6.67 -27.08 -13.41
C PRO A 43 -5.47 -26.42 -12.71
N ILE A 44 -5.39 -26.48 -11.38
CA ILE A 44 -4.32 -25.84 -10.61
C ILE A 44 -3.04 -26.70 -10.51
N ASP A 45 -3.11 -28.00 -10.86
CA ASP A 45 -1.99 -28.92 -10.63
C ASP A 45 -0.80 -28.65 -11.54
N LYS A 46 -1.02 -28.33 -12.82
CA LYS A 46 0.09 -28.01 -13.74
C LYS A 46 0.82 -26.73 -13.29
N PRO A 47 0.12 -25.61 -13.00
CA PRO A 47 0.72 -24.42 -12.40
C PRO A 47 1.46 -24.70 -11.09
N LEU A 48 0.83 -25.44 -10.17
CA LEU A 48 1.41 -25.77 -8.87
C LEU A 48 2.69 -26.62 -9.03
N ASN A 49 2.67 -27.62 -9.91
CA ASN A 49 3.83 -28.44 -10.22
C ASN A 49 4.97 -27.63 -10.84
N TYR A 50 4.67 -26.70 -11.75
CA TYR A 50 5.67 -25.78 -12.30
C TYR A 50 6.28 -24.91 -11.18
N PHE A 51 5.45 -24.34 -10.31
CA PHE A 51 5.91 -23.52 -9.19
C PHE A 51 6.84 -24.31 -8.24
N ALA A 52 6.45 -25.53 -7.85
CA ALA A 52 7.27 -26.35 -6.99
C ALA A 52 8.61 -26.75 -7.65
N LYS A 53 8.60 -27.12 -8.92
CA LYS A 53 9.78 -27.65 -9.63
C LYS A 53 10.75 -26.57 -10.12
N GLU A 54 10.24 -25.53 -10.76
CA GLU A 54 11.06 -24.55 -11.45
C GLU A 54 11.36 -23.34 -10.56
N ILE A 55 10.36 -22.86 -9.81
CA ILE A 55 10.53 -21.67 -8.95
C ILE A 55 11.20 -22.05 -7.65
N LEU A 56 10.66 -23.03 -6.92
CA LEU A 56 11.23 -23.45 -5.63
C LEU A 56 12.43 -24.38 -5.81
N LYS A 57 12.66 -24.94 -7.01
CA LYS A 57 13.68 -25.97 -7.28
C LYS A 57 13.52 -27.20 -6.38
N ILE A 58 12.30 -27.49 -5.91
CA ILE A 58 12.00 -28.69 -5.13
C ILE A 58 12.05 -29.87 -6.10
N LYS A 59 13.21 -30.51 -6.20
CA LYS A 59 13.39 -31.72 -7.03
C LYS A 59 12.82 -32.94 -6.31
N LYS A 60 12.18 -33.83 -7.09
CA LYS A 60 12.07 -35.25 -6.71
C LYS A 60 13.49 -35.74 -6.41
N ASN A 61 13.74 -36.22 -5.18
CA ASN A 61 15.02 -36.82 -4.83
C ASN A 61 15.25 -38.10 -5.67
N LYS A 62 15.75 -37.97 -6.90
CA LYS A 62 16.47 -39.04 -7.59
C LYS A 62 17.99 -38.88 -7.44
N LYS A 63 18.50 -37.64 -7.37
CA LYS A 63 19.96 -37.37 -7.31
C LYS A 63 20.59 -37.54 -5.92
N LYS A 64 19.83 -37.40 -4.83
CA LYS A 64 20.39 -37.62 -3.50
C LYS A 64 20.63 -39.10 -3.22
N THR A 65 19.98 -40.01 -3.96
CA THR A 65 20.32 -41.44 -3.93
C THR A 65 21.69 -41.70 -4.55
N GLU A 66 22.06 -41.01 -5.63
CA GLU A 66 23.40 -41.12 -6.23
C GLU A 66 24.47 -40.45 -5.37
N ILE A 67 24.22 -39.26 -4.81
CA ILE A 67 25.18 -38.61 -3.90
C ILE A 67 25.27 -39.35 -2.57
N SER A 68 24.17 -39.92 -2.05
CA SER A 68 24.17 -40.79 -0.86
C SER A 68 24.84 -42.13 -1.12
N LEU A 69 24.69 -42.71 -2.32
CA LEU A 69 25.44 -43.90 -2.74
C LEU A 69 26.92 -43.59 -2.90
N PHE A 70 27.28 -42.46 -3.53
CA PHE A 70 28.66 -42.01 -3.67
C PHE A 70 29.28 -41.71 -2.32
N LEU A 71 28.59 -40.96 -1.44
CA LEU A 71 29.02 -40.67 -0.08
C LEU A 71 29.04 -41.93 0.79
N LYS A 72 28.12 -42.89 0.64
CA LYS A 72 28.20 -44.17 1.36
C LYS A 72 29.38 -44.99 0.89
N HIS A 73 29.68 -45.00 -0.41
CA HIS A 73 30.84 -45.69 -0.95
C HIS A 73 32.15 -45.01 -0.47
N PHE A 74 32.15 -43.68 -0.41
CA PHE A 74 33.28 -42.89 0.07
C PHE A 74 33.47 -43.01 1.59
N ILE A 75 32.37 -42.99 2.37
CA ILE A 75 32.38 -43.22 3.82
C ILE A 75 32.83 -44.64 4.13
N PHE A 76 32.42 -45.66 3.36
CA PHE A 76 32.90 -47.03 3.55
C PHE A 76 34.41 -47.16 3.30
N GLN A 77 34.97 -46.44 2.33
CA GLN A 77 36.43 -46.37 2.16
C GLN A 77 37.11 -45.61 3.32
N LEU A 78 36.45 -44.59 3.88
CA LEU A 78 36.97 -43.76 4.97
C LEU A 78 36.74 -44.32 6.37
N GLU A 79 35.90 -45.35 6.57
CA GLU A 79 35.75 -46.08 7.84
C GLU A 79 37.07 -46.69 8.33
N SER A 80 38.07 -46.81 7.45
CA SER A 80 39.45 -47.16 7.78
C SER A 80 40.24 -46.06 8.51
N ILE A 81 39.74 -44.82 8.61
CA ILE A 81 40.49 -43.68 9.17
C ILE A 81 39.85 -43.23 10.50
N LYS A 82 40.58 -43.46 11.60
CA LYS A 82 40.15 -43.34 13.00
C LYS A 82 39.84 -41.93 13.55
N GLU A 83 39.71 -40.90 12.72
CA GLU A 83 39.52 -39.51 13.19
C GLU A 83 38.13 -38.94 12.86
N LYS A 84 37.12 -39.35 13.65
CA LYS A 84 35.70 -38.98 13.45
C LYS A 84 35.36 -37.50 13.67
N LYS A 85 36.13 -36.74 14.46
CA LYS A 85 35.61 -35.50 15.08
C LYS A 85 35.89 -34.18 14.35
N ASN A 86 36.71 -34.16 13.30
CA ASN A 86 37.04 -32.90 12.60
C ASN A 86 36.84 -32.93 11.07
N PHE A 87 36.26 -33.98 10.49
CA PHE A 87 36.15 -34.12 9.03
C PHE A 87 35.25 -33.07 8.37
N PHE A 88 34.06 -32.80 8.92
CA PHE A 88 33.13 -31.81 8.35
C PHE A 88 33.69 -30.37 8.40
N THR A 89 34.42 -30.04 9.46
CA THR A 89 35.05 -28.73 9.62
C THR A 89 36.28 -28.59 8.71
N LEU A 90 37.02 -29.67 8.46
CA LEU A 90 38.14 -29.69 7.51
C LEU A 90 37.66 -29.53 6.05
N LEU A 91 36.56 -30.20 5.69
CA LEU A 91 36.05 -30.22 4.32
C LEU A 91 35.62 -28.82 3.83
N MET A 92 35.02 -28.03 4.73
CA MET A 92 34.50 -26.70 4.40
C MET A 92 35.56 -25.60 4.40
N LYS A 93 36.80 -25.86 4.87
CA LYS A 93 37.82 -24.82 5.06
C LYS A 93 39.16 -25.04 4.38
N SER A 94 39.36 -26.16 3.67
CA SER A 94 40.69 -26.45 3.13
C SER A 94 40.81 -26.14 1.63
N GLU A 95 41.43 -25.01 1.30
CA GLU A 95 42.10 -24.80 0.00
C GLU A 95 43.07 -25.95 -0.32
N LYS A 96 43.58 -26.64 0.71
CA LYS A 96 44.42 -27.84 0.57
C LYS A 96 43.73 -28.98 -0.21
N LEU A 97 42.40 -29.12 -0.15
CA LEU A 97 41.68 -30.13 -0.91
C LEU A 97 41.61 -29.79 -2.41
N ILE A 98 41.43 -28.51 -2.75
CA ILE A 98 41.47 -28.04 -4.15
C ILE A 98 42.88 -28.31 -4.73
N ASN A 99 43.93 -28.01 -3.96
CA ASN A 99 45.31 -28.28 -4.38
C ASN A 99 45.62 -29.80 -4.45
N TYR A 100 45.09 -30.61 -3.54
CA TYR A 100 45.22 -32.08 -3.60
C TYR A 100 44.50 -32.67 -4.82
N TYR A 101 43.33 -32.15 -5.19
CA TYR A 101 42.64 -32.57 -6.41
C TYR A 101 43.34 -32.12 -7.69
N SER A 102 43.99 -30.95 -7.68
CA SER A 102 44.80 -30.49 -8.82
C SER A 102 46.08 -31.30 -9.03
N SER A 103 46.62 -31.96 -7.99
CA SER A 103 47.82 -32.80 -8.09
C SER A 103 47.52 -34.24 -8.52
N LEU A 104 46.30 -34.73 -8.29
CA LEU A 104 45.83 -35.99 -8.84
C LEU A 104 45.56 -35.79 -10.34
N ARG A 105 46.53 -36.20 -11.19
CA ARG A 105 46.47 -36.19 -12.66
C ARG A 105 45.36 -37.10 -13.23
N LEU A 106 44.11 -36.91 -12.81
CA LEU A 106 42.93 -37.59 -13.32
C LEU A 106 42.47 -36.86 -14.58
N THR A 107 42.98 -37.30 -15.73
CA THR A 107 42.70 -36.75 -17.06
C THR A 107 41.27 -36.98 -17.57
N LYS A 108 40.35 -37.47 -16.73
CA LYS A 108 38.93 -37.62 -17.05
C LYS A 108 38.07 -37.31 -15.84
N ILE A 109 38.01 -36.04 -15.47
CA ILE A 109 36.90 -35.54 -14.64
C ILE A 109 35.71 -35.37 -15.60
N PRO A 110 34.61 -36.15 -15.48
CA PRO A 110 33.43 -35.94 -16.30
C PRO A 110 32.94 -34.52 -16.08
N THR A 111 32.56 -33.81 -17.14
CA THR A 111 32.05 -32.42 -17.13
C THR A 111 31.00 -32.16 -16.04
N ASN A 112 30.25 -33.18 -15.61
CA ASN A 112 29.35 -33.17 -14.45
C ASN A 112 29.99 -32.69 -13.12
N PHE A 113 31.31 -32.79 -12.95
CA PHE A 113 31.98 -32.35 -11.71
C PHE A 113 32.08 -30.83 -11.61
N LYS A 114 32.23 -30.11 -12.74
CA LYS A 114 32.17 -28.64 -12.74
C LYS A 114 30.76 -28.16 -12.39
N ASP A 115 29.73 -28.81 -12.92
CA ASP A 115 28.32 -28.44 -12.68
C ASP A 115 27.86 -28.66 -11.23
N ILE A 116 28.54 -29.53 -10.46
CA ILE A 116 28.20 -29.79 -9.05
C ILE A 116 28.71 -28.65 -8.14
N PHE A 117 29.88 -28.08 -8.44
CA PHE A 117 30.50 -27.03 -7.64
C PHE A 117 30.25 -25.61 -8.19
N SER A 118 29.91 -25.46 -9.48
CA SER A 118 29.55 -24.16 -10.06
C SER A 118 28.11 -23.72 -9.77
N TYR A 119 27.42 -24.39 -8.84
CA TYR A 119 26.12 -23.94 -8.33
C TYR A 119 26.25 -23.07 -7.07
N GLU A 120 27.46 -22.67 -6.71
CA GLU A 120 27.69 -21.52 -5.83
C GLU A 120 27.54 -20.22 -6.64
N ASP A 121 26.69 -19.33 -6.12
CA ASP A 121 26.59 -17.89 -6.44
C ASP A 121 25.99 -17.40 -7.75
N ASN A 122 24.88 -18.01 -8.20
CA ASN A 122 23.78 -17.17 -8.67
C ASN A 122 22.83 -16.91 -7.49
N ASN A 123 23.15 -15.87 -6.70
CA ASN A 123 22.32 -15.26 -5.65
C ASN A 123 20.92 -15.89 -5.54
N ASP A 124 20.74 -16.95 -4.74
CA ASP A 124 19.41 -17.50 -4.49
C ASP A 124 18.66 -16.58 -3.51
N SER A 125 18.24 -15.43 -4.02
CA SER A 125 17.49 -14.42 -3.29
C SER A 125 16.15 -14.95 -2.77
N LEU A 126 15.69 -16.12 -3.24
CA LEU A 126 14.54 -16.81 -2.70
C LEU A 126 14.81 -17.39 -1.30
N ARG A 127 16.04 -17.83 -0.99
CA ARG A 127 16.39 -18.46 0.31
C ARG A 127 17.16 -17.53 1.25
N LYS A 128 17.63 -16.39 0.76
CA LYS A 128 18.42 -15.42 1.52
C LYS A 128 17.65 -14.87 2.74
N ASN A 129 18.33 -14.82 3.90
CA ASN A 129 17.81 -14.27 5.17
C ASN A 129 16.49 -14.87 5.68
N ILE A 130 16.06 -16.04 5.16
CA ILE A 130 14.80 -16.66 5.58
C ILE A 130 14.73 -16.88 7.08
N ASP A 131 15.84 -17.34 7.66
CA ASP A 131 15.98 -17.67 9.07
C ASP A 131 15.94 -16.45 10.02
N ARG A 132 15.94 -15.23 9.47
CA ARG A 132 15.84 -13.97 10.22
C ARG A 132 14.49 -13.29 10.06
N GLU A 133 13.72 -13.62 9.04
CA GLU A 133 12.55 -12.81 8.65
C GLU A 133 11.25 -13.61 8.65
N MET A 134 11.29 -14.92 8.43
CA MET A 134 10.11 -15.74 8.18
C MET A 134 9.67 -16.54 9.39
N SER A 135 8.36 -16.74 9.52
CA SER A 135 7.77 -17.67 10.47
C SER A 135 6.49 -18.28 9.94
N TYR A 136 6.18 -19.53 10.32
CA TYR A 136 4.95 -20.18 9.90
C TYR A 136 3.66 -19.47 10.35
N PRO A 137 3.57 -18.80 11.53
CA PRO A 137 2.37 -18.06 11.91
C PRO A 137 2.13 -16.86 10.99
N ALA A 138 3.21 -16.25 10.48
CA ALA A 138 3.11 -15.16 9.52
C ALA A 138 2.46 -15.61 8.19
N ILE A 139 2.75 -16.84 7.76
CA ILE A 139 2.17 -17.45 6.57
C ILE A 139 0.71 -17.83 6.82
N VAL A 140 0.41 -18.50 7.94
CA VAL A 140 -0.96 -18.89 8.32
C VAL A 140 -1.88 -17.68 8.44
N ALA A 141 -1.39 -16.56 8.97
CA ALA A 141 -2.17 -15.32 9.07
C ALA A 141 -2.69 -14.81 7.72
N GLU A 142 -1.98 -15.08 6.62
CA GLU A 142 -2.41 -14.68 5.28
C GLU A 142 -3.77 -15.29 4.91
N ILE A 143 -4.04 -16.51 5.38
CA ILE A 143 -5.31 -17.21 5.15
C ILE A 143 -6.47 -16.39 5.71
N PHE A 144 -6.33 -15.88 6.93
CA PHE A 144 -7.36 -15.08 7.61
C PHE A 144 -7.50 -13.69 7.00
N MET A 145 -6.37 -13.01 6.72
CA MET A 145 -6.38 -11.68 6.13
C MET A 145 -7.01 -11.67 4.73
N THR A 146 -6.67 -12.67 3.91
CA THR A 146 -7.22 -12.81 2.56
C THR A 146 -8.68 -13.22 2.58
N ALA A 147 -9.08 -14.09 3.50
CA ALA A 147 -10.47 -14.51 3.63
C ALA A 147 -11.39 -13.41 4.16
N LEU A 148 -10.89 -12.50 5.01
CA LEU A 148 -11.63 -11.32 5.46
C LEU A 148 -11.76 -10.30 4.32
N ALA A 149 -10.68 -10.12 3.54
CA ALA A 149 -10.58 -9.20 2.40
C ALA A 149 -10.96 -7.73 2.69
N SER A 150 -11.16 -7.35 3.95
CA SER A 150 -11.65 -6.03 4.32
C SER A 150 -10.52 -4.98 4.32
N PRO A 151 -10.69 -3.85 3.60
CA PRO A 151 -9.75 -2.74 3.62
C PRO A 151 -9.89 -1.88 4.89
N GLY A 152 -8.78 -1.68 5.61
CA GLY A 152 -8.71 -0.78 6.77
C GLY A 152 -8.41 0.66 6.36
N PHE A 153 -9.44 1.51 6.28
CA PHE A 153 -9.28 2.95 6.00
C PHE A 153 -9.99 3.83 7.03
N THR A 154 -11.28 3.56 7.30
CA THR A 154 -11.99 4.08 8.47
C THR A 154 -12.26 2.97 9.47
N TRP A 155 -12.51 3.36 10.72
CA TRP A 155 -12.97 2.41 11.72
C TRP A 155 -14.28 1.74 11.29
N GLN A 156 -15.27 2.50 10.83
CA GLN A 156 -16.58 1.96 10.40
C GLN A 156 -16.45 0.98 9.22
N ALA A 157 -15.52 1.24 8.31
CA ALA A 157 -15.25 0.33 7.21
C ALA A 157 -14.77 -1.02 7.71
N SER A 158 -13.90 -1.07 8.72
CA SER A 158 -13.37 -2.34 9.24
C SER A 158 -12.93 -2.23 10.70
N PRO A 159 -13.86 -2.34 11.67
CA PRO A 159 -13.54 -2.23 13.09
C PRO A 159 -12.47 -3.21 13.54
N LEU A 160 -12.59 -4.49 13.13
CA LEU A 160 -11.60 -5.53 13.42
C LEU A 160 -10.22 -5.16 12.91
N VAL A 161 -10.12 -4.74 11.65
CA VAL A 161 -8.83 -4.40 11.01
C VAL A 161 -8.17 -3.22 11.70
N THR A 162 -8.96 -2.20 12.03
CA THR A 162 -8.48 -0.99 12.68
C THR A 162 -8.01 -1.28 14.10
N GLU A 163 -8.89 -1.83 14.94
CA GLU A 163 -8.60 -2.03 16.36
C GLU A 163 -7.47 -3.05 16.60
N ILE A 164 -7.41 -4.13 15.79
CA ILE A 164 -6.32 -5.11 15.94
C ILE A 164 -4.97 -4.52 15.52
N GLU A 165 -4.90 -3.67 14.50
CA GLU A 165 -3.65 -2.98 14.13
C GLU A 165 -3.18 -2.07 15.26
N LEU A 166 -4.06 -1.21 15.79
CA LEU A 166 -3.74 -0.29 16.88
C LEU A 166 -3.27 -1.06 18.13
N LEU A 167 -3.95 -2.14 18.50
CA LEU A 167 -3.58 -2.97 19.65
C LEU A 167 -2.25 -3.70 19.43
N MET A 168 -1.98 -4.24 18.23
CA MET A 168 -0.72 -4.93 17.98
C MET A 168 0.47 -3.97 17.91
N VAL A 169 0.26 -2.75 17.43
CA VAL A 169 1.27 -1.68 17.51
C VAL A 169 1.57 -1.34 18.96
N ASP A 170 0.56 -1.30 19.83
CA ASP A 170 0.76 -1.13 21.27
C ASP A 170 1.51 -2.30 21.90
N TRP A 171 1.20 -3.54 21.51
CA TRP A 171 1.91 -4.72 21.97
C TRP A 171 3.40 -4.67 21.64
N VAL A 172 3.74 -4.30 20.41
CA VAL A 172 5.14 -4.08 20.00
C VAL A 172 5.77 -2.98 20.84
N GLY A 173 5.09 -1.83 20.99
CA GLY A 173 5.58 -0.71 21.78
C GLY A 173 5.84 -1.08 23.24
N GLN A 174 4.91 -1.80 23.88
CA GLN A 174 5.05 -2.28 25.25
C GLN A 174 6.16 -3.33 25.40
N ALA A 175 6.34 -4.19 24.40
CA ALA A 175 7.39 -5.21 24.40
C ALA A 175 8.79 -4.58 24.38
N ILE A 176 9.01 -3.57 23.54
CA ILE A 176 10.32 -2.91 23.39
C ILE A 176 10.50 -1.71 24.34
N GLY A 177 9.46 -1.27 25.05
CA GLY A 177 9.55 -0.18 26.02
C GLY A 177 9.39 1.21 25.41
N ILE A 178 8.56 1.36 24.39
CA ILE A 178 8.06 2.67 23.94
C ILE A 178 7.27 3.32 25.08
N PRO A 179 7.47 4.63 25.36
CA PRO A 179 6.70 5.33 26.39
C PRO A 179 5.20 5.27 26.15
N SER A 180 4.42 5.15 27.23
CA SER A 180 2.95 5.04 27.15
C SER A 180 2.28 6.22 26.44
N ILE A 181 2.91 7.39 26.39
CA ILE A 181 2.42 8.60 25.69
C ILE A 181 2.33 8.45 24.17
N PHE A 182 2.95 7.42 23.58
CA PHE A 182 2.89 7.12 22.14
C PHE A 182 1.91 6.00 21.80
N LEU A 183 1.47 5.23 22.80
CA LEU A 183 0.60 4.08 22.58
C LEU A 183 -0.82 4.56 22.27
N ASN A 184 -1.53 3.85 21.40
CA ASN A 184 -2.91 4.12 21.01
C ASN A 184 -3.86 4.14 22.22
N GLN A 185 -3.54 3.37 23.27
CA GLN A 185 -4.21 3.40 24.57
C GLN A 185 -4.15 4.76 25.30
N ASN A 186 -3.34 5.73 24.85
CA ASN A 186 -3.18 7.05 25.50
C ASN A 186 -4.20 8.11 25.05
N ASN A 187 -5.13 7.82 24.15
CA ASN A 187 -6.04 8.79 23.48
C ASN A 187 -5.33 9.87 22.62
N MET A 188 -4.14 10.35 22.99
CA MET A 188 -3.35 11.33 22.23
C MET A 188 -2.31 10.65 21.33
N GLY A 189 -1.49 9.78 21.91
CA GLY A 189 -0.48 9.01 21.19
C GLY A 189 -1.11 7.96 20.30
N HIS A 190 -0.58 7.79 19.10
CA HIS A 190 -1.05 6.77 18.17
C HIS A 190 0.08 6.15 17.39
N GLY A 191 -0.04 4.88 17.06
CA GLY A 191 0.86 4.22 16.14
C GLY A 191 0.15 3.31 15.15
N ALA A 192 0.74 3.18 13.96
CA ALA A 192 0.21 2.37 12.88
C ALA A 192 1.31 1.62 12.13
N LEU A 193 0.90 0.63 11.33
CA LEU A 193 1.83 -0.16 10.52
C LEU A 193 2.05 0.50 9.15
N HIS A 194 3.30 0.47 8.70
CA HIS A 194 3.80 0.90 7.39
C HIS A 194 4.59 -0.24 6.73
N TYR A 195 4.86 -0.15 5.43
CA TYR A 195 5.69 -1.17 4.78
C TYR A 195 7.16 -0.79 4.90
N THR A 196 7.52 0.46 4.65
CA THR A 196 8.94 0.88 4.64
C THR A 196 9.24 1.99 5.62
N ILE A 197 10.51 2.10 5.99
CA ILE A 197 10.98 3.14 6.90
C ILE A 197 10.82 4.52 6.26
N GLY A 198 11.03 4.61 4.94
CA GLY A 198 10.79 5.84 4.18
C GLY A 198 9.34 6.33 4.25
N GLU A 199 8.35 5.44 4.15
CA GLU A 199 6.93 5.82 4.30
C GLU A 199 6.60 6.30 5.72
N ALA A 200 7.12 5.62 6.74
CA ALA A 200 6.88 5.98 8.14
C ALA A 200 7.50 7.34 8.48
N VAL A 201 8.76 7.55 8.09
CA VAL A 201 9.48 8.82 8.28
C VAL A 201 8.81 9.94 7.49
N ALA A 202 8.39 9.67 6.25
CA ALA A 202 7.70 10.66 5.43
C ALA A 202 6.38 11.13 6.08
N LEU A 203 5.59 10.24 6.68
CA LEU A 203 4.39 10.64 7.42
C LEU A 203 4.73 11.62 8.56
N SER A 204 5.75 11.29 9.36
CA SER A 204 6.19 12.13 10.49
C SER A 204 6.62 13.53 10.01
N ILE A 205 7.35 13.60 8.90
CA ILE A 205 7.81 14.88 8.36
C ILE A 205 6.69 15.70 7.75
N ILE A 206 5.73 15.07 7.06
CA ILE A 206 4.59 15.82 6.52
C ILE A 206 3.81 16.46 7.66
N CYS A 207 3.72 15.83 8.84
CA CYS A 207 3.16 16.46 10.04
C CYS A 207 4.00 17.65 10.52
N ALA A 208 5.32 17.49 10.63
CA ALA A 208 6.24 18.56 10.97
C ALA A 208 6.12 19.76 10.02
N LYS A 209 6.02 19.48 8.72
CA LYS A 209 5.88 20.47 7.65
C LYS A 209 4.58 21.24 7.78
N THR A 210 3.46 20.55 8.02
CA THR A 210 2.17 21.18 8.28
C THR A 210 2.25 22.17 9.44
N ARG A 211 2.82 21.74 10.57
CA ARG A 211 2.98 22.59 11.77
C ARG A 211 3.78 23.85 11.44
N LYS A 212 4.94 23.68 10.79
CA LYS A 212 5.81 24.80 10.42
C LYS A 212 5.18 25.77 9.43
N ILE A 213 4.50 25.26 8.39
CA ILE A 213 3.82 26.11 7.40
C ILE A 213 2.69 26.91 8.06
N GLN A 214 1.96 26.31 9.01
CA GLN A 214 0.93 27.02 9.77
C GLN A 214 1.51 28.12 10.67
N GLU A 215 2.68 27.91 11.26
CA GLU A 215 3.41 28.96 12.00
C GLU A 215 3.79 30.11 11.07
N LEU A 216 4.42 29.81 9.93
CA LEU A 216 4.84 30.81 8.95
C LEU A 216 3.67 31.62 8.40
N HIS A 217 2.51 30.98 8.15
CA HIS A 217 1.30 31.71 7.73
C HIS A 217 0.78 32.69 8.77
N LYS A 218 0.97 32.43 10.08
CA LYS A 218 0.57 33.39 11.14
C LYS A 218 1.49 34.59 11.19
N GLU A 219 2.78 34.39 10.88
CA GLU A 219 3.79 35.45 10.86
C GLU A 219 3.65 36.33 9.61
N THR A 220 3.29 35.74 8.47
CA THR A 220 2.97 36.50 7.27
C THR A 220 1.57 37.11 7.39
N ASN A 221 1.46 38.43 7.47
CA ASN A 221 0.20 39.12 7.16
C ASN A 221 -0.14 38.85 5.69
N ASP A 222 -0.83 37.74 5.38
CA ASP A 222 -1.23 37.30 4.03
C ASP A 222 -2.31 38.26 3.45
N LYS A 223 -1.95 39.53 3.26
CA LYS A 223 -2.63 40.52 2.42
C LYS A 223 -2.26 40.32 0.93
N ASP A 224 -1.17 39.62 0.64
CA ASP A 224 -0.63 39.50 -0.72
C ASP A 224 -1.33 38.48 -1.62
N MET A 225 -2.06 37.51 -1.04
CA MET A 225 -3.03 36.71 -1.81
C MET A 225 -4.42 37.36 -1.79
N LYS A 226 -4.50 38.66 -2.15
CA LYS A 226 -5.76 39.23 -2.64
C LYS A 226 -6.30 38.28 -3.70
N ASN A 227 -7.56 37.85 -3.51
CA ASN A 227 -8.38 37.02 -4.40
C ASN A 227 -8.22 37.41 -5.88
N LYS A 228 -7.11 37.04 -6.55
CA LYS A 228 -7.02 37.11 -8.00
C LYS A 228 -8.07 36.14 -8.48
N ILE A 229 -9.17 36.67 -8.98
CA ILE A 229 -10.24 35.90 -9.62
C ILE A 229 -9.58 35.16 -10.77
N ILE A 230 -9.45 33.85 -10.65
CA ILE A 230 -8.88 33.04 -11.72
C ILE A 230 -10.05 32.52 -12.57
N GLY A 231 -10.76 33.46 -13.21
CA GLY A 231 -11.74 33.22 -14.29
C GLY A 231 -13.17 32.82 -13.91
N ASP A 232 -13.87 32.30 -14.91
CA ASP A 232 -15.25 31.80 -14.82
C ASP A 232 -15.27 30.43 -14.12
N TYR A 233 -15.50 30.44 -12.80
CA TYR A 233 -15.52 29.22 -11.99
C TYR A 233 -16.54 28.18 -12.49
N ASP A 234 -17.62 28.60 -13.16
CA ASP A 234 -18.63 27.69 -13.69
C ASP A 234 -18.13 26.95 -14.94
N SER A 235 -17.04 27.42 -15.59
CA SER A 235 -16.40 26.71 -16.71
C SER A 235 -15.07 26.06 -16.36
N ILE A 236 -14.26 26.67 -15.48
CA ILE A 236 -12.91 26.18 -15.17
C ILE A 236 -12.68 25.78 -13.72
N GLY A 237 -13.72 25.90 -12.88
CA GLY A 237 -13.67 25.49 -11.49
C GLY A 237 -12.62 26.23 -10.66
N ARG A 238 -12.42 25.79 -9.43
CA ARG A 238 -11.56 26.47 -8.46
C ARG A 238 -10.18 25.83 -8.37
N THR A 239 -9.17 26.65 -8.04
CA THR A 239 -7.84 26.16 -7.67
C THR A 239 -7.75 25.91 -6.17
N SER A 240 -6.76 25.15 -5.73
CA SER A 240 -6.47 24.96 -4.30
C SER A 240 -6.03 26.22 -3.55
N GLN A 241 -5.78 27.33 -4.27
CA GLN A 241 -5.49 28.64 -3.68
C GLN A 241 -6.76 29.45 -3.41
N ASP A 242 -7.88 29.11 -4.05
CA ASP A 242 -9.14 29.80 -3.84
C ASP A 242 -9.71 29.43 -2.47
N ARG A 243 -9.91 30.42 -1.59
CA ARG A 243 -10.46 30.22 -0.24
C ARG A 243 -11.84 29.54 -0.22
N LYS A 244 -12.58 29.59 -1.33
CA LYS A 244 -13.89 28.92 -1.50
C LYS A 244 -13.76 27.51 -2.10
N SER A 245 -12.56 27.07 -2.47
CA SER A 245 -12.33 25.69 -2.87
C SER A 245 -12.51 24.74 -1.68
N ASP A 246 -13.16 23.61 -1.95
CA ASP A 246 -13.30 22.47 -1.04
C ASP A 246 -11.96 21.90 -0.55
N VAL A 247 -10.88 22.10 -1.30
CA VAL A 247 -9.54 21.62 -0.95
C VAL A 247 -8.62 22.67 -0.30
N TYR A 248 -9.02 23.94 -0.24
CA TYR A 248 -8.18 25.03 0.26
C TYR A 248 -7.60 24.77 1.65
N GLN A 249 -8.44 24.30 2.58
CA GLN A 249 -8.06 24.08 3.98
C GLN A 249 -6.92 23.06 4.12
N TYR A 250 -6.83 22.10 3.21
CA TYR A 250 -5.78 21.09 3.22
C TYR A 250 -4.52 21.59 2.52
N PHE A 251 -4.67 22.21 1.34
CA PHE A 251 -3.53 22.69 0.56
C PHE A 251 -2.82 23.90 1.18
N SER A 252 -3.53 24.78 1.88
CA SER A 252 -2.91 25.89 2.62
C SER A 252 -1.99 25.42 3.75
N ARG A 253 -2.21 24.22 4.30
CA ARG A 253 -1.32 23.59 5.29
C ARG A 253 -0.03 23.03 4.67
N HIS A 254 -0.04 22.88 3.35
CA HIS A 254 1.05 22.32 2.56
C HIS A 254 1.47 23.30 1.45
N ASP A 255 1.36 24.61 1.70
CA ASP A 255 1.58 25.62 0.66
C ASP A 255 3.01 25.52 0.10
N PRO A 256 3.17 25.14 -1.19
CA PRO A 256 4.49 24.91 -1.77
C PRO A 256 5.36 26.17 -1.82
N LYS A 257 4.82 27.37 -1.58
CA LYS A 257 5.60 28.62 -1.53
C LYS A 257 6.73 28.58 -0.51
N PHE A 258 6.57 27.83 0.59
CA PHE A 258 7.59 27.76 1.65
C PHE A 258 8.61 26.64 1.45
N ASN A 259 8.34 25.66 0.57
CA ASN A 259 9.10 24.42 0.47
C ASN A 259 10.63 24.61 0.31
N HIS A 260 11.04 25.52 -0.58
CA HIS A 260 12.45 25.83 -0.82
C HIS A 260 13.16 26.50 0.37
N LYS A 261 12.41 27.06 1.32
CA LYS A 261 12.94 27.66 2.56
C LYS A 261 13.01 26.69 3.74
N LEU A 262 12.32 25.55 3.67
CA LEU A 262 12.32 24.57 4.75
C LEU A 262 13.62 23.75 4.79
N ARG A 263 14.09 23.41 5.99
CA ARG A 263 15.29 22.59 6.22
C ARG A 263 15.02 21.41 7.14
N ALA A 264 15.26 20.22 6.60
CA ALA A 264 15.25 18.97 7.35
C ALA A 264 16.68 18.50 7.64
N TYR A 265 16.89 17.88 8.79
CA TYR A 265 18.20 17.42 9.24
C TYR A 265 18.16 15.94 9.59
N ILE A 266 19.21 15.21 9.20
CA ILE A 266 19.36 13.78 9.50
C ILE A 266 20.67 13.56 10.25
N PHE A 267 20.62 12.82 11.35
CA PHE A 267 21.80 12.42 12.12
C PHE A 267 21.77 10.93 12.44
N GLY A 268 22.93 10.27 12.32
CA GLY A 268 23.12 8.85 12.62
C GLY A 268 23.17 7.93 11.39
N LYS A 269 23.41 6.63 11.61
CA LYS A 269 23.57 5.61 10.56
C LYS A 269 22.22 5.22 9.92
N THR A 270 21.67 6.09 9.08
CA THR A 270 20.41 5.83 8.37
C THR A 270 20.61 5.06 7.05
N LYS A 271 19.59 4.30 6.65
CA LYS A 271 19.47 3.68 5.31
C LYS A 271 18.52 4.45 4.38
N LEU A 272 18.07 5.64 4.79
CA LEU A 272 17.19 6.47 3.98
C LEU A 272 17.96 7.07 2.80
N ASP A 273 17.41 6.93 1.60
CA ASP A 273 17.87 7.63 0.41
C ASP A 273 17.42 9.10 0.50
N THR A 274 18.33 9.99 0.90
CA THR A 274 18.03 11.41 1.13
C THR A 274 17.61 12.14 -0.14
N HIS A 275 18.14 11.74 -1.30
CA HIS A 275 17.81 12.36 -2.59
C HIS A 275 16.38 12.01 -2.99
N LYS A 276 16.04 10.71 -3.04
CA LYS A 276 14.67 10.25 -3.33
C LYS A 276 13.67 10.80 -2.31
N PHE A 277 14.09 10.91 -1.05
CA PHE A 277 13.26 11.42 0.03
C PHE A 277 12.97 12.93 -0.10
N GLY A 278 13.98 13.73 -0.41
CA GLY A 278 13.84 15.15 -0.72
C GLY A 278 13.00 15.38 -1.99
N ALA A 279 13.22 14.60 -3.04
CA ALA A 279 12.41 14.62 -4.25
C ALA A 279 10.94 14.32 -3.95
N ASN A 280 10.63 13.23 -3.25
CA ASN A 280 9.24 12.86 -2.94
C ASN A 280 8.48 13.97 -2.17
N LEU A 281 9.13 14.62 -1.20
CA LEU A 281 8.45 15.48 -0.23
C LEU A 281 8.65 16.99 -0.43
N GLY A 282 9.59 17.40 -1.28
CA GLY A 282 9.75 18.80 -1.70
C GLY A 282 10.39 19.71 -0.67
N PHE A 283 11.54 19.34 -0.11
CA PHE A 283 12.37 20.21 0.71
C PHE A 283 13.82 19.73 0.71
N TYR A 284 14.73 20.59 1.18
CA TYR A 284 16.14 20.23 1.28
C TYR A 284 16.45 19.49 2.58
N VAL A 285 17.23 18.40 2.47
CA VAL A 285 17.64 17.53 3.57
C VAL A 285 19.15 17.62 3.74
N LYS A 286 19.61 18.04 4.93
CA LYS A 286 21.03 18.06 5.30
C LYS A 286 21.37 16.87 6.18
N VAL A 287 22.35 16.08 5.76
CA VAL A 287 22.95 15.04 6.62
C VAL A 287 23.99 15.70 7.50
N ILE A 288 23.80 15.63 8.81
CA ILE A 288 24.73 16.17 9.80
C ILE A 288 25.92 15.20 9.89
N PRO A 289 27.16 15.69 9.75
CA PRO A 289 28.35 14.84 9.81
C PRO A 289 28.46 14.10 11.15
N CYS A 290 28.69 12.79 11.09
CA CYS A 290 29.09 11.98 12.24
C CYS A 290 30.62 11.97 12.35
N ASN A 291 31.24 13.14 12.55
CA ASN A 291 32.70 13.26 12.69
C ASN A 291 33.18 12.66 14.02
N ASP A 292 34.46 12.27 14.08
CA ASP A 292 35.13 12.03 15.35
C ASP A 292 35.18 13.35 16.14
N GLY A 293 34.94 13.27 17.46
CA GLY A 293 34.87 14.45 18.33
C GLY A 293 34.10 14.16 19.62
N THR A 294 34.26 15.06 20.59
CA THR A 294 33.50 15.00 21.85
C THR A 294 32.02 15.22 21.60
N THR A 295 31.18 14.77 22.54
CA THR A 295 29.74 15.03 22.51
C THR A 295 29.42 16.53 22.33
N ASP A 296 30.16 17.41 23.00
CA ASP A 296 29.94 18.85 22.92
C ASP A 296 30.34 19.43 21.57
N GLU A 297 31.44 19.00 20.96
CA GLU A 297 31.85 19.42 19.62
C GLU A 297 30.81 19.04 18.54
N LYS A 298 30.22 17.84 18.65
CA LYS A 298 29.17 17.39 17.72
C LYS A 298 27.91 18.25 17.83
N VAL A 299 27.48 18.55 19.06
CA VAL A 299 26.29 19.38 19.33
C VAL A 299 26.53 20.82 18.87
N GLU A 300 27.71 21.37 19.16
CA GLU A 300 28.13 22.71 18.74
C GLU A 300 28.17 22.84 17.22
N THR A 301 28.70 21.82 16.53
CA THR A 301 28.70 21.76 15.05
C THR A 301 27.29 21.81 14.49
N PHE A 302 26.36 21.05 15.08
CA PHE A 302 24.97 21.07 14.62
C PHE A 302 24.28 22.41 14.93
N TRP A 303 24.51 22.99 16.12
CA TRP A 303 23.97 24.31 16.46
C TRP A 303 24.44 25.38 15.47
N LYS A 304 25.71 25.41 15.10
CA LYS A 304 26.23 26.32 14.06
C LYS A 304 25.55 26.15 12.70
N ILE A 305 25.20 24.92 12.33
CA ILE A 305 24.46 24.65 11.09
C ILE A 305 23.05 25.23 11.16
N LEU A 306 22.34 25.01 12.29
CA LEU A 306 21.00 25.57 12.51
C LEU A 306 21.03 27.10 12.48
N GLU A 307 21.93 27.71 13.25
CA GLU A 307 22.07 29.16 13.34
C GLU A 307 22.41 29.78 11.98
N ASN A 308 23.29 29.15 11.20
CA ASN A 308 23.61 29.59 9.86
C ASN A 308 22.40 29.50 8.92
N ASP A 309 21.61 28.43 9.00
CA ASP A 309 20.42 28.29 8.15
C ASP A 309 19.37 29.37 8.48
N GLU A 310 19.11 29.64 9.75
CA GLU A 310 18.19 30.68 10.19
C GLU A 310 18.67 32.09 9.79
N LYS A 311 19.97 32.39 9.97
CA LYS A 311 20.57 33.66 9.52
C LYS A 311 20.40 33.89 8.02
N ASN A 312 20.39 32.82 7.22
CA ASN A 312 20.19 32.89 5.77
C ASN A 312 18.69 32.87 5.36
N GLY A 313 17.77 33.00 6.32
CA GLY A 313 16.33 33.04 6.07
C GLY A 313 15.70 31.69 5.73
N PHE A 314 16.35 30.59 6.14
CA PHE A 314 15.75 29.26 6.08
C PHE A 314 15.05 28.91 7.39
N HIS A 315 14.16 27.93 7.32
CA HIS A 315 13.32 27.52 8.43
C HIS A 315 13.59 26.05 8.77
N PRO A 316 14.49 25.79 9.74
CA PRO A 316 14.58 24.50 10.41
C PRO A 316 13.21 24.04 10.90
N PHE A 317 12.84 22.79 10.60
CA PHE A 317 11.52 22.29 10.99
C PHE A 317 11.49 20.84 11.46
N VAL A 318 12.46 20.01 11.05
CA VAL A 318 12.49 18.60 11.47
C VAL A 318 13.91 18.05 11.60
N PHE A 319 14.11 17.25 12.64
CA PHE A 319 15.32 16.49 12.92
C PHE A 319 15.00 14.99 12.98
N ILE A 320 15.68 14.20 12.17
CA ILE A 320 15.56 12.74 12.08
C ILE A 320 16.81 12.13 12.69
N LEU A 321 16.62 11.39 13.76
CA LEU A 321 17.69 10.80 14.54
C LEU A 321 17.64 9.28 14.43
N THR A 322 18.68 8.64 13.93
CA THR A 322 18.83 7.17 14.02
C THR A 322 19.69 6.80 15.21
N ILE A 323 19.17 5.97 16.12
CA ILE A 323 19.94 5.47 17.27
C ILE A 323 20.84 4.33 16.82
N ASP A 324 22.12 4.43 17.15
CA ASP A 324 23.09 3.36 16.92
C ASP A 324 23.12 2.37 18.08
N LYS A 325 23.37 1.10 17.75
CA LYS A 325 23.54 0.02 18.72
C LYS A 325 24.79 0.22 19.57
N ASP A 326 25.86 0.74 18.98
CA ASP A 326 27.15 0.92 19.65
C ASP A 326 27.10 2.01 20.74
N GLU A 327 26.10 2.90 20.69
CA GLU A 327 25.94 4.04 21.60
C GLU A 327 24.84 3.80 22.66
N LEU A 328 24.27 2.60 22.75
CA LEU A 328 23.15 2.31 23.67
C LEU A 328 23.49 2.43 25.16
N ASP A 329 24.76 2.36 25.53
CA ASP A 329 25.22 2.44 26.91
C ASP A 329 25.52 3.88 27.37
N ASP A 330 25.79 4.81 26.45
CA ASP A 330 25.89 6.25 26.71
C ASP A 330 25.05 7.06 25.70
N LEU A 331 23.90 7.55 26.16
CA LEU A 331 22.98 8.36 25.34
C LEU A 331 23.20 9.87 25.49
N SER A 332 24.29 10.31 26.12
CA SER A 332 24.56 11.73 26.44
C SER A 332 24.47 12.64 25.22
N LEU A 333 25.03 12.20 24.09
CA LEU A 333 24.95 12.89 22.80
C LEU A 333 23.52 13.08 22.32
N TYR A 334 22.72 12.01 22.32
CA TYR A 334 21.34 12.06 21.88
C TYR A 334 20.48 12.97 22.75
N TYR A 335 20.67 12.95 24.09
CA TYR A 335 19.98 13.86 25.01
C TYR A 335 20.28 15.33 24.68
N LYS A 336 21.56 15.67 24.43
CA LYS A 336 21.95 17.05 24.09
C LYS A 336 21.42 17.48 22.73
N MET A 337 21.47 16.61 21.71
CA MET A 337 20.90 16.87 20.38
C MET A 337 19.39 17.10 20.43
N ILE A 338 18.65 16.26 21.16
CA ILE A 338 17.20 16.41 21.35
C ILE A 338 16.88 17.69 22.12
N SER A 339 17.64 17.99 23.19
CA SER A 339 17.45 19.22 23.96
C SER A 339 17.66 20.47 23.10
N LEU A 340 18.67 20.48 22.23
CA LEU A 340 18.90 21.54 21.26
C LEU A 340 17.71 21.67 20.31
N CYS A 341 17.29 20.58 19.66
CA CYS A 341 16.17 20.60 18.72
C CYS A 341 14.87 21.11 19.35
N LYS A 342 14.58 20.70 20.60
CA LYS A 342 13.41 21.19 21.34
C LYS A 342 13.48 22.68 21.61
N ARG A 343 14.66 23.19 21.98
CA ARG A 343 14.88 24.62 22.23
C ARG A 343 14.65 25.44 20.97
N GLU A 344 15.13 24.95 19.83
CA GLU A 344 14.95 25.59 18.52
C GLU A 344 13.59 25.27 17.87
N GLY A 345 12.69 24.52 18.54
CA GLY A 345 11.33 24.25 18.06
C GLY A 345 11.24 23.27 16.88
N LEU A 346 12.22 22.41 16.65
CA LEU A 346 12.17 21.39 15.60
C LEU A 346 11.29 20.21 16.02
N TRP A 347 10.57 19.63 15.06
CA TRP A 347 9.96 18.31 15.21
C TRP A 347 11.05 17.24 15.28
N ILE A 348 10.95 16.28 16.19
CA ILE A 348 11.96 15.23 16.37
C ILE A 348 11.37 13.87 16.05
N THR A 349 11.98 13.16 15.09
CA THR A 349 11.65 11.76 14.77
C THR A 349 12.83 10.85 15.08
N VAL A 350 12.64 9.81 15.88
CA VAL A 350 13.68 8.84 16.21
C VAL A 350 13.45 7.52 15.48
N ASP A 351 14.44 7.06 14.72
CA ASP A 351 14.49 5.75 14.09
C ASP A 351 15.24 4.74 14.98
N LEU A 352 14.49 3.74 15.45
CA LEU A 352 14.98 2.68 16.33
C LEU A 352 15.33 1.38 15.57
N SER A 353 15.30 1.39 14.23
CA SER A 353 15.47 0.16 13.41
C SER A 353 16.72 -0.65 13.77
N ASN A 354 17.82 0.00 14.18
CA ASN A 354 19.07 -0.68 14.53
C ASN A 354 19.08 -1.27 15.96
N VAL A 355 18.11 -0.92 16.82
CA VAL A 355 18.14 -1.22 18.26
C VAL A 355 16.88 -1.92 18.79
N ILE A 356 15.86 -2.15 17.96
CA ILE A 356 14.60 -2.83 18.37
C ILE A 356 14.87 -4.18 19.01
N GLY A 357 15.78 -4.98 18.47
CA GLY A 357 16.09 -6.30 19.02
C GLY A 357 16.74 -6.24 20.40
N ASP A 358 17.67 -5.31 20.59
CA ASP A 358 18.29 -5.04 21.90
C ASP A 358 17.26 -4.54 22.92
N MET A 359 16.32 -3.69 22.48
CA MET A 359 15.21 -3.21 23.30
C MET A 359 14.21 -4.32 23.68
N LEU A 360 13.97 -5.28 22.79
CA LEU A 360 13.14 -6.45 23.07
C LEU A 360 13.79 -7.36 24.12
N ILE A 361 15.11 -7.58 24.03
CA ILE A 361 15.88 -8.39 24.99
C ILE A 361 15.90 -7.74 26.38
N LYS A 362 16.19 -6.43 26.41
CA LYS A 362 16.32 -5.67 27.65
C LYS A 362 15.67 -4.31 27.44
N LYS A 363 14.57 -4.06 28.15
CA LYS A 363 13.92 -2.74 28.15
C LYS A 363 14.92 -1.68 28.63
N ARG A 364 15.40 -0.85 27.71
CA ARG A 364 16.42 0.19 27.95
C ARG A 364 15.76 1.43 28.56
N LYS A 365 15.64 1.49 29.89
CA LYS A 365 14.98 2.60 30.61
C LYS A 365 15.51 3.99 30.22
N SER A 366 16.83 4.13 30.02
CA SER A 366 17.47 5.38 29.60
C SER A 366 16.97 5.83 28.22
N LEU A 367 16.87 4.90 27.27
CA LEU A 367 16.33 5.16 25.93
C LEU A 367 14.81 5.41 25.99
N THR A 368 14.05 4.64 26.77
CA THR A 368 12.62 4.92 27.01
C THR A 368 12.41 6.34 27.53
N ASN A 369 13.26 6.82 28.45
CA ASN A 369 13.15 8.19 28.95
C ASN A 369 13.47 9.24 27.88
N LEU A 370 14.53 9.02 27.09
CA LEU A 370 14.92 9.89 25.96
C LEU A 370 13.75 10.07 24.98
N LEU A 371 13.04 8.98 24.65
CA LEU A 371 11.94 9.01 23.69
C LEU A 371 10.73 9.83 24.16
N LYS A 372 10.56 10.13 25.46
CA LYS A 372 9.42 10.94 25.93
C LYS A 372 9.44 12.36 25.38
N ASP A 373 10.63 12.82 25.00
CA ASP A 373 10.91 14.20 24.59
C ASP A 373 10.80 14.43 23.08
N VAL A 374 10.48 13.41 22.28
CA VAL A 374 10.37 13.52 20.82
C VAL A 374 8.91 13.52 20.33
N ASP A 375 8.69 13.87 19.06
CA ASP A 375 7.35 13.93 18.46
C ASP A 375 6.94 12.62 17.79
N GLY A 376 7.91 11.91 17.18
CA GLY A 376 7.69 10.67 16.44
C GLY A 376 8.76 9.61 16.70
N VAL A 377 8.36 8.35 16.64
CA VAL A 377 9.25 7.18 16.73
C VAL A 377 8.92 6.23 15.60
N VAL A 378 9.93 5.74 14.88
CA VAL A 378 9.76 4.76 13.81
C VAL A 378 10.69 3.56 14.03
N GLY A 379 10.35 2.42 13.45
CA GLY A 379 11.29 1.31 13.43
C GLY A 379 10.82 0.10 12.63
N ASN A 380 11.77 -0.52 11.93
CA ASN A 380 11.56 -1.77 11.21
C ASN A 380 11.56 -2.96 12.18
N ILE A 381 10.44 -3.68 12.22
CA ILE A 381 10.23 -4.79 13.15
C ILE A 381 10.32 -6.16 12.49
N ARG A 382 10.53 -6.22 11.16
CA ARG A 382 10.41 -7.46 10.38
C ARG A 382 11.27 -8.59 10.91
N GLU A 383 12.55 -8.31 11.16
CA GLU A 383 13.51 -9.33 11.61
C GLU A 383 13.29 -9.74 13.07
N VAL A 384 12.87 -8.79 13.92
CA VAL A 384 12.69 -9.03 15.35
C VAL A 384 11.37 -9.76 15.65
N PHE A 385 10.33 -9.47 14.87
CA PHE A 385 8.99 -10.04 15.02
C PHE A 385 8.63 -11.03 13.91
N LEU A 386 9.61 -11.48 13.10
CA LEU A 386 9.46 -12.54 12.09
C LEU A 386 8.22 -12.39 11.18
N THR A 387 7.97 -11.17 10.71
CA THR A 387 6.71 -10.83 10.01
C THR A 387 6.63 -11.33 8.58
N ASN A 388 7.69 -11.99 8.08
CA ASN A 388 7.90 -12.49 6.72
C ASN A 388 7.94 -11.40 5.63
N GLU A 389 7.22 -10.31 5.83
CA GLU A 389 7.16 -9.15 4.95
C GLU A 389 7.71 -7.87 5.59
N LEU A 390 8.01 -6.88 4.75
CA LEU A 390 8.36 -5.53 5.20
C LEU A 390 7.26 -4.97 6.13
N CYS A 391 7.65 -4.73 7.37
CA CYS A 391 6.77 -4.27 8.43
C CYS A 391 7.49 -3.25 9.30
N VAL A 392 7.00 -2.02 9.27
CA VAL A 392 7.52 -0.88 10.01
C VAL A 392 6.42 -0.33 10.89
N VAL A 393 6.77 0.14 12.08
CA VAL A 393 5.85 0.85 12.96
C VAL A 393 6.21 2.33 12.97
N CYS A 394 5.19 3.18 12.96
CA CYS A 394 5.32 4.61 13.21
C CYS A 394 4.44 4.97 14.40
N TRP A 395 5.02 5.52 15.45
CA TRP A 395 4.31 6.13 16.58
C TRP A 395 4.45 7.64 16.52
N LEU A 396 3.34 8.34 16.67
CA LEU A 396 3.27 9.80 16.80
C LEU A 396 2.74 10.12 18.20
N LYS A 397 3.38 11.07 18.88
CA LYS A 397 2.98 11.52 20.21
C LYS A 397 1.61 12.19 20.22
N ASN A 398 1.19 12.74 19.09
CA ASN A 398 -0.10 13.40 18.92
C ASN A 398 -0.72 13.06 17.54
N TYR A 399 -1.79 12.26 17.54
CA TYR A 399 -2.51 11.88 16.33
C TYR A 399 -3.20 13.04 15.62
N ASN A 400 -3.61 14.08 16.35
CA ASN A 400 -4.28 15.21 15.75
C ASN A 400 -3.39 15.90 14.71
N GLU A 401 -2.07 15.83 14.85
CA GLU A 401 -1.12 16.33 13.85
C GLU A 401 -1.30 15.60 12.50
N ALA A 402 -1.37 14.26 12.53
CA ALA A 402 -1.56 13.45 11.34
C ALA A 402 -2.98 13.59 10.75
N ALA A 403 -3.99 13.60 11.62
CA ALA A 403 -5.38 13.81 11.21
C ALA A 403 -5.57 15.19 10.57
N MET A 404 -5.05 16.26 11.17
CA MET A 404 -5.11 17.61 10.59
C MET A 404 -4.31 17.71 9.29
N THR A 405 -3.22 16.96 9.18
CA THR A 405 -2.35 16.97 8.01
C THR A 405 -2.95 16.26 6.80
N LEU A 406 -3.60 15.10 7.00
CA LEU A 406 -4.03 14.19 5.93
C LEU A 406 -5.54 14.02 5.78
N SER A 407 -6.36 14.54 6.69
CA SER A 407 -7.81 14.34 6.64
C SER A 407 -8.41 15.04 5.43
N ILE A 408 -8.71 14.27 4.38
CA ILE A 408 -9.61 14.67 3.30
C ILE A 408 -10.88 13.85 3.52
N THR A 409 -11.97 14.50 3.94
CA THR A 409 -13.20 13.81 4.36
C THR A 409 -14.39 14.16 3.46
N PRO A 410 -14.45 13.59 2.23
CA PRO A 410 -15.66 13.65 1.41
C PRO A 410 -16.81 12.91 2.10
N THR A 411 -18.05 13.15 1.66
CA THR A 411 -19.25 12.61 2.32
C THR A 411 -19.19 11.09 2.50
N TYR A 412 -18.81 10.34 1.46
CA TYR A 412 -18.72 8.87 1.49
C TYR A 412 -17.62 8.30 2.41
N LEU A 413 -16.84 9.16 3.04
CA LEU A 413 -15.76 8.84 3.96
C LEU A 413 -16.06 9.29 5.40
N ARG A 414 -17.23 9.89 5.65
CA ARG A 414 -17.74 10.27 6.98
C ARG A 414 -18.41 9.07 7.65
N HIS A 415 -18.39 9.04 8.98
CA HIS A 415 -19.17 8.09 9.77
C HIS A 415 -19.50 8.67 11.15
N SER A 416 -20.55 8.14 11.80
CA SER A 416 -21.06 8.63 13.08
C SER A 416 -20.04 8.51 14.23
N ASN A 417 -19.14 7.53 14.17
CA ASN A 417 -18.13 7.27 15.19
C ASN A 417 -16.80 8.04 14.98
N GLN A 418 -16.78 9.08 14.14
CA GLN A 418 -15.53 9.77 13.79
C GLN A 418 -14.92 10.42 15.04
N GLY A 419 -13.61 10.20 15.24
CA GLY A 419 -12.86 10.69 16.40
C GLY A 419 -12.94 9.80 17.64
N MET A 420 -13.80 8.77 17.69
CA MET A 420 -13.82 7.81 18.80
C MET A 420 -12.69 6.78 18.72
N VAL A 421 -12.31 6.40 17.50
CA VAL A 421 -11.13 5.57 17.19
C VAL A 421 -10.45 6.20 15.97
N ALA A 422 -9.12 6.12 15.91
CA ALA A 422 -8.37 6.63 14.78
C ALA A 422 -8.73 5.93 13.46
N ASP A 423 -8.81 6.71 12.39
CA ASP A 423 -8.91 6.18 11.04
C ASP A 423 -7.50 5.96 10.45
N LEU A 424 -7.23 4.74 9.98
CA LEU A 424 -5.91 4.36 9.44
C LEU A 424 -5.51 5.18 8.20
N ARG A 425 -6.46 5.77 7.46
CA ARG A 425 -6.19 6.65 6.31
C ARG A 425 -5.46 7.95 6.70
N HIS A 426 -5.59 8.38 7.96
CA HIS A 426 -4.88 9.54 8.49
C HIS A 426 -3.45 9.18 8.93
N LEU A 427 -3.11 7.89 8.96
CA LEU A 427 -1.82 7.36 9.39
C LEU A 427 -1.11 6.63 8.24
N SER A 428 -1.35 7.03 6.99
CA SER A 428 -0.65 6.48 5.81
C SER A 428 -0.88 7.29 4.53
N PHE A 429 -0.05 7.02 3.50
CA PHE A 429 -0.20 7.56 2.14
C PHE A 429 -1.42 6.98 1.44
N GLY A 430 -1.48 5.64 1.36
CA GLY A 430 -2.64 4.93 0.82
C GLY A 430 -3.91 5.23 1.60
N PHE A 431 -5.07 5.13 0.93
CA PHE A 431 -6.35 5.26 1.63
C PHE A 431 -6.65 4.05 2.50
N SER A 432 -6.43 2.84 1.97
CA SER A 432 -6.72 1.57 2.64
C SER A 432 -5.47 0.77 2.95
N LYS A 433 -5.51 0.04 4.07
CA LYS A 433 -4.48 -0.91 4.50
C LYS A 433 -5.01 -2.34 4.51
N ARG A 434 -4.11 -3.31 4.27
CA ARG A 434 -4.37 -4.73 4.57
C ARG A 434 -4.46 -4.94 6.08
N PRO A 435 -5.16 -5.98 6.56
CA PRO A 435 -5.30 -6.28 7.98
C PRO A 435 -4.07 -6.92 8.64
N ARG A 436 -2.89 -6.29 8.49
CA ARG A 436 -1.59 -6.79 8.94
C ARG A 436 -1.48 -6.94 10.45
N GLY A 437 -2.33 -6.26 11.23
CA GLY A 437 -2.46 -6.49 12.67
C GLY A 437 -2.80 -7.95 13.01
N ILE A 438 -3.60 -8.65 12.19
CA ILE A 438 -3.89 -10.09 12.38
C ILE A 438 -2.61 -10.92 12.36
N ARG A 439 -1.68 -10.60 11.44
CA ARG A 439 -0.40 -11.29 11.33
C ARG A 439 0.45 -11.11 12.58
N LEU A 440 0.62 -9.86 13.04
CA LEU A 440 1.38 -9.60 14.27
C LEU A 440 0.74 -10.28 15.48
N TRP A 441 -0.59 -10.26 15.57
CA TRP A 441 -1.32 -10.92 16.64
C TRP A 441 -1.04 -12.42 16.69
N MET A 442 -1.11 -13.11 15.55
CA MET A 442 -0.82 -14.55 15.47
C MET A 442 0.63 -14.85 15.83
N ILE A 443 1.60 -14.09 15.32
CA ILE A 443 3.02 -14.31 15.62
C ILE A 443 3.30 -14.12 17.11
N ILE A 444 2.90 -12.98 17.69
CA ILE A 444 3.18 -12.68 19.10
C ILE A 444 2.44 -13.66 20.01
N ARG A 445 1.21 -14.05 19.68
CA ARG A 445 0.48 -15.09 20.43
C ARG A 445 1.18 -16.44 20.37
N THR A 446 1.67 -16.84 19.19
CA THR A 446 2.28 -18.17 19.02
C THR A 446 3.63 -18.30 19.71
N PHE A 447 4.46 -17.26 19.67
CA PHE A 447 5.82 -17.33 20.21
C PHE A 447 5.96 -16.67 21.59
N GLY A 448 5.09 -15.74 21.93
CA GLY A 448 5.26 -14.87 23.10
C GLY A 448 6.44 -13.92 22.94
N ILE A 449 6.47 -12.88 23.79
CA ILE A 449 7.57 -11.92 23.81
C ILE A 449 8.90 -12.57 24.19
N ASP A 450 8.90 -13.50 25.17
CA ASP A 450 10.12 -14.18 25.61
C ASP A 450 10.69 -15.09 24.50
N GLY A 451 9.81 -15.79 23.78
CA GLY A 451 10.23 -16.67 22.68
C GLY A 451 10.85 -15.89 21.52
N LEU A 452 10.25 -14.75 21.14
CA LEU A 452 10.83 -13.84 20.13
C LEU A 452 12.17 -13.27 20.59
N ALA A 453 12.27 -12.83 21.85
CA ALA A 453 13.52 -12.31 22.41
C ALA A 453 14.63 -13.36 22.43
N ASN A 454 14.33 -14.59 22.84
CA ASN A 454 15.29 -15.70 22.87
C ASN A 454 15.70 -16.16 21.47
N TYR A 455 14.78 -16.12 20.49
CA TYR A 455 15.12 -16.38 19.09
C TYR A 455 16.07 -15.33 18.52
N TYR A 456 15.79 -14.04 18.78
CA TYR A 456 16.66 -12.96 18.35
C TYR A 456 18.06 -13.08 18.97
N LYS A 457 18.16 -13.43 20.26
CA LYS A 457 19.44 -13.76 20.93
C LYS A 457 20.17 -14.89 20.22
N TYR A 458 19.49 -16.00 19.96
CA TYR A 458 20.05 -17.16 19.27
C TYR A 458 20.64 -16.78 17.90
N LYS A 459 19.89 -16.03 17.09
CA LYS A 459 20.33 -15.61 15.75
C LYS A 459 21.49 -14.61 15.75
N ASN A 460 21.67 -13.89 16.84
CA ASN A 460 22.78 -12.95 17.03
C ASN A 460 23.90 -13.53 17.92
N ASN A 461 23.94 -14.86 18.15
CA ASN A 461 24.95 -15.54 18.97
C ASN A 461 25.07 -15.00 20.42
N MET A 462 23.99 -14.45 20.97
CA MET A 462 23.94 -13.90 22.31
C MET A 462 23.38 -14.94 23.30
N ASN A 463 24.17 -15.97 23.66
CA ASN A 463 23.84 -17.02 24.66
C ASN A 463 22.36 -17.05 25.12
N PRO A 464 21.44 -17.66 24.33
CA PRO A 464 20.03 -17.66 24.68
C PRO A 464 19.79 -18.44 25.98
N GLN A 465 18.83 -18.00 26.80
CA GLN A 465 18.27 -18.88 27.83
C GLN A 465 17.44 -19.98 27.14
N CYS A 466 17.22 -21.11 27.83
CA CYS A 466 16.59 -22.31 27.27
C CYS A 466 15.25 -22.03 26.55
N ASP A 467 14.88 -22.95 25.65
CA ASP A 467 13.70 -22.97 24.78
C ASP A 467 13.67 -21.90 23.66
N ILE A 468 14.41 -22.20 22.58
CA ILE A 468 14.37 -21.46 21.31
C ILE A 468 13.14 -21.92 20.51
N ILE A 469 12.27 -20.97 20.13
CA ILE A 469 11.13 -21.25 19.24
C ILE A 469 11.61 -21.80 17.89
N ASN A 470 10.76 -22.57 17.20
CA ASN A 470 10.99 -23.01 15.83
C ASN A 470 10.05 -22.28 14.85
N PRO A 471 10.48 -21.20 14.19
CA PRO A 471 9.66 -20.50 13.18
C PRO A 471 9.37 -21.34 11.93
N PHE A 472 10.10 -22.44 11.72
CA PHE A 472 9.99 -23.32 10.56
C PHE A 472 9.32 -24.66 10.89
N ASP A 473 8.65 -24.75 12.05
CA ASP A 473 7.95 -25.97 12.48
C ASP A 473 6.87 -26.35 11.46
N SER A 474 7.24 -27.29 10.60
CA SER A 474 6.49 -27.69 9.42
C SER A 474 5.23 -28.50 9.76
N GLU A 475 5.21 -29.21 10.89
CA GLU A 475 3.98 -29.89 11.36
C GLU A 475 3.00 -28.90 11.94
N LYS A 476 3.45 -27.97 12.80
CA LYS A 476 2.56 -26.93 13.33
C LYS A 476 2.01 -26.03 12.24
N PHE A 477 2.83 -25.73 11.22
CA PHE A 477 2.37 -25.06 10.01
C PHE A 477 1.24 -25.84 9.33
N TYR A 478 1.45 -27.13 9.08
CA TYR A 478 0.49 -27.98 8.38
C TYR A 478 -0.83 -28.09 9.16
N GLU A 479 -0.75 -28.34 10.47
CA GLU A 479 -1.89 -28.40 11.37
C GLU A 479 -2.68 -27.09 11.37
N ALA A 480 -2.01 -25.97 11.65
CA ALA A 480 -2.65 -24.66 11.76
C ALA A 480 -3.22 -24.17 10.42
N SER A 481 -2.53 -24.42 9.31
CA SER A 481 -3.05 -24.08 7.97
C SER A 481 -4.28 -24.90 7.62
N SER A 482 -4.25 -26.21 7.90
CA SER A 482 -5.40 -27.08 7.64
C SER A 482 -6.63 -26.64 8.42
N GLU A 483 -6.45 -26.32 9.70
CA GLU A 483 -7.54 -25.82 10.54
C GLU A 483 -8.04 -24.44 10.08
N ALA A 484 -7.13 -23.54 9.71
CA ALA A 484 -7.46 -22.23 9.16
C ALA A 484 -8.31 -22.34 7.88
N PHE A 485 -7.94 -23.22 6.94
CA PHE A 485 -8.71 -23.40 5.70
C PHE A 485 -10.10 -24.00 5.95
N ARG A 486 -10.21 -24.98 6.85
CA ARG A 486 -11.53 -25.52 7.26
C ARG A 486 -12.41 -24.43 7.88
N PHE A 487 -11.83 -23.63 8.77
CA PHE A 487 -12.52 -22.51 9.38
C PHE A 487 -12.98 -21.48 8.35
N ILE A 488 -12.11 -21.06 7.43
CA ILE A 488 -12.46 -20.11 6.38
C ILE A 488 -13.55 -20.66 5.45
N ALA A 489 -13.46 -21.93 5.05
CA ALA A 489 -14.51 -22.56 4.24
C ALA A 489 -15.87 -22.56 4.97
N LYS A 490 -15.88 -22.87 6.28
CA LYS A 490 -17.08 -22.78 7.13
C LYS A 490 -17.61 -21.35 7.21
N TYR A 491 -16.76 -20.38 7.57
CA TYR A 491 -17.12 -18.96 7.67
C TYR A 491 -17.80 -18.45 6.40
N TRP A 492 -17.24 -18.77 5.23
CA TRP A 492 -17.81 -18.36 3.95
C TRP A 492 -19.14 -19.02 3.63
N LYS A 493 -19.31 -20.29 4.00
CA LYS A 493 -20.60 -21.01 3.83
C LYS A 493 -21.68 -20.39 4.71
N GLU A 494 -21.31 -19.93 5.90
CA GLU A 494 -22.22 -19.36 6.91
C GLU A 494 -22.37 -17.83 6.83
N LEU A 495 -21.62 -17.16 5.93
CA LEU A 495 -21.52 -15.71 5.91
C LEU A 495 -22.87 -15.01 5.76
N LYS A 496 -23.71 -15.50 4.84
CA LYS A 496 -25.06 -14.94 4.56
C LYS A 496 -26.05 -15.20 5.70
N THR A 497 -25.91 -16.30 6.45
CA THR A 497 -26.91 -16.74 7.44
C THR A 497 -26.57 -16.28 8.85
N ASN A 498 -25.29 -16.19 9.20
CA ASN A 498 -24.84 -16.00 10.58
C ASN A 498 -24.30 -14.60 10.86
N TYR A 499 -24.19 -13.75 9.84
CA TYR A 499 -23.66 -12.39 9.95
C TYR A 499 -24.55 -11.39 9.24
N THR A 500 -24.55 -10.15 9.74
CA THR A 500 -25.10 -8.99 9.05
C THR A 500 -24.00 -8.30 8.22
N PRO A 501 -24.34 -7.58 7.13
CA PRO A 501 -23.34 -6.88 6.31
C PRO A 501 -22.57 -5.80 7.10
N SER A 502 -23.20 -5.20 8.10
CA SER A 502 -22.59 -4.23 9.03
C SER A 502 -22.76 -4.67 10.47
N THR A 503 -21.82 -4.29 11.32
CA THR A 503 -21.90 -4.50 12.76
C THR A 503 -22.52 -3.30 13.47
N SER A 504 -23.25 -3.55 14.55
CA SER A 504 -23.72 -2.54 15.51
C SER A 504 -22.80 -2.40 16.74
N SER A 505 -21.70 -3.16 16.78
CA SER A 505 -20.79 -3.15 17.93
C SER A 505 -20.21 -1.75 18.15
N PRO A 506 -20.14 -1.27 19.41
CA PRO A 506 -19.57 0.03 19.69
C PRO A 506 -18.04 0.05 19.44
N PRO A 507 -17.44 1.23 19.24
CA PRO A 507 -15.98 1.35 19.15
C PRO A 507 -15.24 0.75 20.35
N SER A 508 -14.02 0.26 20.08
CA SER A 508 -13.15 -0.43 21.05
C SER A 508 -13.62 -1.82 21.50
N THR A 509 -14.64 -2.41 20.86
CA THR A 509 -15.13 -3.75 21.23
C THR A 509 -14.07 -4.83 21.05
N ILE A 510 -13.33 -4.81 19.95
CA ILE A 510 -12.28 -5.80 19.64
C ILE A 510 -11.13 -5.66 20.64
N SER A 511 -10.71 -4.42 20.91
CA SER A 511 -9.67 -4.11 21.89
C SER A 511 -10.05 -4.54 23.31
N LYS A 512 -11.34 -4.57 23.65
CA LYS A 512 -11.85 -5.05 24.95
C LYS A 512 -11.93 -6.58 25.04
N ILE A 513 -12.18 -7.27 23.92
CA ILE A 513 -12.19 -8.74 23.86
C ILE A 513 -10.76 -9.29 23.97
N LEU A 514 -9.80 -8.62 23.33
CA LEU A 514 -8.40 -9.01 23.36
C LEU A 514 -7.66 -8.44 24.58
N SER A 515 -6.51 -9.04 24.92
CA SER A 515 -5.68 -8.54 26.01
C SER A 515 -5.03 -7.19 25.65
N PRO A 516 -5.03 -6.19 26.55
CA PRO A 516 -4.36 -4.91 26.33
C PRO A 516 -2.82 -5.01 26.32
N LYS A 517 -2.27 -6.16 26.75
CA LYS A 517 -0.82 -6.44 26.83
C LYS A 517 -0.45 -7.70 26.04
N PRO A 518 0.77 -7.75 25.46
CA PRO A 518 1.22 -8.94 24.75
C PRO A 518 1.47 -10.11 25.71
N PRO A 519 1.21 -11.36 25.28
CA PRO A 519 1.53 -12.54 26.06
C PRO A 519 3.05 -12.71 26.19
N LYS A 520 3.48 -13.01 27.42
CA LYS A 520 4.90 -13.25 27.71
C LYS A 520 5.38 -14.58 27.10
N HIS A 521 4.56 -15.62 27.21
CA HIS A 521 4.83 -16.96 26.67
C HIS A 521 3.87 -17.30 25.53
N GLY A 522 4.37 -18.03 24.54
CA GLY A 522 3.60 -18.43 23.37
C GLY A 522 2.57 -19.54 23.64
N THR A 523 1.57 -19.64 22.78
CA THR A 523 0.54 -20.69 22.80
C THR A 523 0.38 -21.35 21.43
N CYS A 524 -0.26 -22.52 21.34
CA CYS A 524 -0.52 -23.15 20.04
C CYS A 524 -1.36 -22.23 19.13
N LEU A 525 -0.97 -22.10 17.85
CA LEU A 525 -1.62 -21.19 16.91
C LEU A 525 -3.09 -21.55 16.64
N THR A 526 -3.46 -22.84 16.67
CA THR A 526 -4.85 -23.29 16.45
C THR A 526 -5.82 -22.73 17.49
N THR A 527 -5.35 -22.41 18.70
CA THR A 527 -6.17 -21.76 19.75
C THR A 527 -6.58 -20.33 19.41
N ALA A 528 -5.92 -19.69 18.42
CA ALA A 528 -6.29 -18.36 17.95
C ALA A 528 -7.57 -18.39 17.09
N ILE A 529 -7.90 -19.53 16.47
CA ILE A 529 -8.99 -19.63 15.49
C ILE A 529 -10.37 -19.37 16.12
N PRO A 530 -10.75 -20.01 17.25
CA PRO A 530 -12.04 -19.73 17.89
C PRO A 530 -12.15 -18.28 18.41
N ILE A 531 -11.02 -17.70 18.85
CA ILE A 531 -10.96 -16.30 19.26
C ILE A 531 -11.23 -15.41 18.06
N TYR A 532 -10.56 -15.65 16.92
CA TYR A 532 -10.80 -14.91 15.68
C TYR A 532 -12.26 -15.02 15.22
N GLU A 533 -12.87 -16.21 15.28
CA GLU A 533 -14.30 -16.43 14.99
C GLU A 533 -15.20 -15.52 15.83
N SER A 534 -14.94 -15.40 17.14
CA SER A 534 -15.68 -14.49 18.03
C SER A 534 -15.55 -13.01 17.66
N LEU A 535 -14.41 -12.61 17.09
CA LEU A 535 -14.17 -11.22 16.70
C LEU A 535 -14.96 -10.85 15.44
N LEU A 536 -15.20 -11.80 14.53
CA LEU A 536 -15.83 -11.54 13.24
C LEU A 536 -17.23 -10.92 13.35
N LYS A 537 -17.99 -11.19 14.42
CA LYS A 537 -19.32 -10.58 14.62
C LYS A 537 -19.27 -9.06 14.84
N ASN A 538 -18.10 -8.55 15.20
CA ASN A 538 -17.88 -7.15 15.59
C ASN A 538 -17.21 -6.34 14.48
N THR A 539 -17.37 -6.74 13.21
CA THR A 539 -16.83 -6.00 12.07
C THR A 539 -17.79 -6.02 10.88
N THR A 540 -17.65 -5.03 10.01
CA THR A 540 -18.33 -4.96 8.71
C THR A 540 -17.88 -6.12 7.82
N GLN A 541 -18.86 -6.82 7.23
CA GLN A 541 -18.67 -8.00 6.40
C GLN A 541 -18.65 -7.63 4.92
N TRP A 542 -17.48 -7.24 4.41
CA TRP A 542 -17.30 -6.76 3.03
C TRP A 542 -17.67 -7.78 1.95
N LEU A 543 -17.71 -9.06 2.32
CA LEU A 543 -17.95 -10.19 1.44
C LEU A 543 -19.39 -10.71 1.54
N HIS A 544 -20.20 -10.13 2.42
CA HIS A 544 -21.60 -10.49 2.58
C HIS A 544 -22.37 -10.13 1.30
N THR A 545 -23.31 -10.99 0.87
CA THR A 545 -24.06 -10.81 -0.38
C THR A 545 -24.86 -9.50 -0.41
N ASN A 546 -25.31 -9.04 0.76
CA ASN A 546 -26.05 -7.78 0.92
C ASN A 546 -25.14 -6.57 1.24
N PHE A 547 -23.82 -6.72 1.18
CA PHE A 547 -22.88 -5.60 1.23
C PHE A 547 -22.70 -5.04 -0.20
N LEU A 548 -23.50 -4.02 -0.53
CA LEU A 548 -23.63 -3.43 -1.86
C LEU A 548 -22.93 -2.07 -1.99
N ALA A 549 -21.93 -1.82 -1.15
CA ALA A 549 -21.11 -0.59 -1.16
C ALA A 549 -20.03 -0.61 -2.26
N TYR A 550 -19.43 0.55 -2.57
CA TYR A 550 -18.23 0.65 -3.40
C TYR A 550 -17.00 -0.01 -2.73
N PHE A 551 -16.06 -0.52 -3.53
CA PHE A 551 -14.80 -1.21 -3.12
C PHE A 551 -14.80 -2.70 -2.66
N PRO A 552 -15.82 -3.57 -2.79
CA PRO A 552 -15.74 -4.94 -2.30
C PRO A 552 -14.99 -5.88 -3.23
N CYS A 553 -14.33 -6.80 -2.57
CA CYS A 553 -13.24 -7.61 -3.04
C CYS A 553 -13.82 -8.97 -3.39
N HIS A 554 -13.99 -9.31 -4.67
CA HIS A 554 -14.32 -10.69 -5.00
C HIS A 554 -13.25 -11.62 -4.42
N THR A 555 -13.66 -12.73 -3.81
CA THR A 555 -12.73 -13.75 -3.32
C THR A 555 -12.92 -15.05 -4.07
N ASN A 556 -11.94 -15.37 -4.92
CA ASN A 556 -11.78 -16.66 -5.59
C ASN A 556 -10.88 -17.57 -4.75
N TYR A 557 -11.19 -18.86 -4.67
CA TYR A 557 -10.37 -19.83 -3.95
C TYR A 557 -8.93 -19.91 -4.52
N SER A 558 -8.77 -19.82 -5.84
CA SER A 558 -7.44 -19.85 -6.50
C SER A 558 -6.58 -18.65 -6.10
N CYS A 559 -7.18 -17.48 -5.97
CA CYS A 559 -6.52 -16.29 -5.46
C CYS A 559 -6.16 -16.41 -3.97
N VAL A 560 -7.01 -17.04 -3.13
CA VAL A 560 -6.68 -17.31 -1.72
C VAL A 560 -5.41 -18.17 -1.62
N LEU A 561 -5.35 -19.23 -2.42
CA LEU A 561 -4.18 -20.11 -2.50
C LEU A 561 -2.96 -19.40 -3.08
N GLY A 562 -3.16 -18.53 -4.07
CA GLY A 562 -2.12 -17.69 -4.63
C GLY A 562 -1.60 -16.63 -3.66
N ASP A 563 -2.45 -16.04 -2.83
CA ASP A 563 -2.05 -15.10 -1.76
C ASP A 563 -1.24 -15.83 -0.68
N LEU A 564 -1.55 -17.08 -0.34
CA LEU A 564 -0.72 -17.91 0.56
C LEU A 564 0.72 -18.06 0.01
N PHE A 565 0.86 -18.28 -1.30
CA PHE A 565 2.16 -18.37 -1.97
C PHE A 565 2.83 -17.00 -2.07
N ALA A 566 2.07 -15.93 -2.37
CA ALA A 566 2.60 -14.58 -2.38
C ALA A 566 3.10 -14.17 -1.00
N ALA A 567 2.42 -14.54 0.09
CA ALA A 567 2.93 -14.31 1.43
C ALA A 567 4.24 -15.06 1.66
N THR A 568 4.29 -16.34 1.29
CA THR A 568 5.49 -17.17 1.52
C THR A 568 6.69 -16.73 0.67
N PHE A 569 6.46 -16.31 -0.58
CA PHE A 569 7.53 -16.14 -1.57
C PHE A 569 7.60 -14.74 -2.21
N GLY A 570 6.54 -13.95 -2.18
CA GLY A 570 6.36 -12.73 -2.99
C GLY A 570 7.14 -11.49 -2.53
N TYR A 571 7.82 -11.54 -1.38
CA TYR A 571 8.84 -10.53 -0.98
C TYR A 571 10.24 -10.88 -1.45
N ARG A 572 10.39 -12.11 -1.92
CA ARG A 572 11.62 -12.65 -2.44
C ARG A 572 11.43 -12.79 -3.95
N SER A 573 12.52 -12.82 -4.68
CA SER A 573 12.45 -12.92 -6.13
C SER A 573 13.53 -13.84 -6.64
N ASN A 574 13.27 -14.43 -7.80
CA ASN A 574 14.26 -15.11 -8.63
C ASN A 574 13.81 -14.95 -10.09
N VAL A 575 14.65 -15.42 -11.02
CA VAL A 575 14.39 -15.29 -12.45
C VAL A 575 13.04 -15.91 -12.86
N GLU A 576 12.64 -17.05 -12.27
CA GLU A 576 11.38 -17.72 -12.61
C GLU A 576 10.13 -17.01 -12.05
N LEU A 577 10.21 -16.44 -10.84
CA LEU A 577 9.13 -15.59 -10.30
C LEU A 577 8.95 -14.33 -11.12
N LYS A 578 10.04 -13.73 -11.61
CA LYS A 578 9.98 -12.57 -12.50
C LYS A 578 9.29 -12.93 -13.82
N LYS A 579 9.57 -14.11 -14.41
CA LYS A 579 8.86 -14.60 -15.59
C LYS A 579 7.34 -14.74 -15.37
N ILE A 580 6.90 -15.19 -14.18
CA ILE A 580 5.46 -15.22 -13.86
C ILE A 580 4.88 -13.81 -13.85
N GLU A 581 5.57 -12.85 -13.25
CA GLU A 581 5.13 -11.45 -13.25
C GLU A 581 5.01 -10.91 -14.67
N ASP A 582 6.03 -11.13 -15.48
CA ASP A 582 6.10 -10.68 -16.86
C ASP A 582 4.97 -11.28 -17.71
N GLU A 583 4.72 -12.59 -17.58
CA GLU A 583 3.59 -13.28 -18.22
C GLU A 583 2.24 -12.68 -17.82
N VAL A 584 2.06 -12.37 -16.53
CA VAL A 584 0.83 -11.75 -16.03
C VAL A 584 0.64 -10.35 -16.60
N ILE A 585 1.67 -9.50 -16.58
CA ILE A 585 1.58 -8.14 -17.12
C ILE A 585 1.22 -8.17 -18.60
N GLU A 586 1.88 -9.02 -19.39
CA GLU A 586 1.60 -9.17 -20.81
C GLU A 586 0.18 -9.70 -21.06
N THR A 587 -0.25 -10.73 -20.33
CA THR A 587 -1.59 -11.33 -20.49
C THR A 587 -2.69 -10.31 -20.17
N ILE A 588 -2.57 -9.61 -19.04
CA ILE A 588 -3.54 -8.60 -18.61
C ILE A 588 -3.57 -7.44 -19.60
N GLY A 589 -2.40 -6.90 -19.98
CA GLY A 589 -2.31 -5.79 -20.90
C GLY A 589 -2.88 -6.09 -22.29
N ARG A 590 -2.61 -7.29 -22.82
CA ARG A 590 -3.18 -7.77 -24.09
C ARG A 590 -4.69 -7.95 -23.99
N GLN A 591 -5.17 -8.63 -22.94
CA GLN A 591 -6.60 -8.91 -22.80
C GLN A 591 -7.43 -7.63 -22.58
N MET A 592 -6.85 -6.64 -21.90
CA MET A 592 -7.47 -5.31 -21.77
C MET A 592 -7.41 -4.47 -23.05
N ASN A 593 -6.78 -4.95 -24.13
CA ASN A 593 -6.53 -4.17 -25.34
C ASN A 593 -5.76 -2.86 -25.08
N LEU A 594 -4.94 -2.81 -24.02
CA LEU A 594 -4.13 -1.62 -23.75
C LEU A 594 -3.05 -1.46 -24.84
N PRO A 595 -2.71 -0.22 -25.24
CA PRO A 595 -1.58 0.01 -26.13
C PRO A 595 -0.30 -0.68 -25.64
N GLN A 596 0.48 -1.27 -26.55
CA GLN A 596 1.67 -2.06 -26.22
C GLN A 596 2.66 -1.32 -25.31
N LYS A 597 2.74 0.01 -25.44
CA LYS A 597 3.58 0.88 -24.60
C LYS A 597 3.36 0.69 -23.10
N PHE A 598 2.24 0.14 -22.64
CA PHE A 598 1.95 -0.01 -21.22
C PHE A 598 2.39 -1.35 -20.61
N TRP A 599 2.48 -2.42 -21.40
CA TRP A 599 2.67 -3.78 -20.89
C TRP A 599 3.78 -4.55 -21.58
N LYS A 600 4.18 -4.16 -22.80
CA LYS A 600 5.30 -4.79 -23.47
C LYS A 600 6.56 -4.43 -22.71
N ILE A 601 7.25 -5.45 -22.23
CA ILE A 601 8.47 -5.30 -21.42
C ILE A 601 9.62 -4.95 -22.35
N GLU A 602 10.38 -3.94 -21.96
CA GLU A 602 11.54 -3.47 -22.71
C GLU A 602 12.83 -4.18 -22.23
N LYS A 603 13.93 -4.04 -22.99
CA LYS A 603 15.22 -4.64 -22.60
C LYS A 603 15.75 -4.06 -21.28
N GLU A 604 15.62 -2.74 -21.10
CA GLU A 604 15.90 -2.03 -19.86
C GLU A 604 14.57 -1.48 -19.33
N ASP A 605 14.06 -2.10 -18.28
CA ASP A 605 12.72 -1.80 -17.77
C ASP A 605 12.73 -1.80 -16.24
N TYR A 606 12.63 -0.60 -15.67
CA TYR A 606 12.54 -0.37 -14.23
C TYR A 606 11.10 -0.17 -13.77
N ARG A 607 10.09 -0.37 -14.64
CA ARG A 607 8.70 -0.23 -14.24
C ARG A 607 8.34 -1.26 -13.18
N GLU A 608 7.50 -0.82 -12.26
CA GLU A 608 6.91 -1.66 -11.23
C GLU A 608 5.40 -1.51 -11.38
N TRP A 609 4.68 -2.64 -11.49
CA TRP A 609 3.26 -2.61 -11.82
C TRP A 609 2.35 -2.75 -10.60
N PHE A 610 2.78 -3.38 -9.51
CA PHE A 610 1.90 -3.75 -8.40
C PHE A 610 2.04 -2.86 -7.17
N TYR A 611 0.95 -2.16 -6.84
CA TYR A 611 0.81 -1.30 -5.66
C TYR A 611 -0.34 -1.78 -4.77
N GLY A 612 -0.40 -1.26 -3.53
CA GLY A 612 -1.46 -1.62 -2.59
C GLY A 612 -2.78 -0.99 -2.99
N THR A 613 -2.74 0.23 -3.53
CA THR A 613 -3.93 1.00 -3.92
C THR A 613 -3.68 1.84 -5.18
N ALA A 614 -4.71 2.10 -5.98
CA ALA A 614 -4.65 3.13 -7.03
C ALA A 614 -4.14 4.48 -6.52
N SER A 615 -4.45 4.86 -5.26
CA SER A 615 -3.98 6.11 -4.68
C SER A 615 -2.45 6.25 -4.64
N GLU A 616 -1.73 5.15 -4.43
CA GLU A 616 -0.27 5.11 -4.46
C GLU A 616 0.25 5.27 -5.89
N GLY A 617 -0.40 4.62 -6.86
CA GLY A 617 -0.06 4.76 -8.28
C GLY A 617 -0.31 6.17 -8.82
N THR A 618 -1.41 6.82 -8.42
CA THR A 618 -1.67 8.23 -8.76
C THR A 618 -0.63 9.15 -8.14
N PHE A 619 -0.31 9.00 -6.85
CA PHE A 619 0.77 9.77 -6.21
C PHE A 619 2.10 9.60 -6.94
N LYS A 620 2.51 8.37 -7.25
CA LYS A 620 3.71 8.09 -8.05
C LYS A 620 3.65 8.77 -9.42
N SER A 621 2.51 8.70 -10.11
CA SER A 621 2.35 9.34 -11.42
C SER A 621 2.61 10.84 -11.37
N VAL A 622 2.11 11.51 -10.33
CA VAL A 622 2.24 12.97 -10.17
C VAL A 622 3.68 13.34 -9.90
N LEU A 623 4.38 12.57 -9.07
CA LEU A 623 5.81 12.76 -8.84
C LEU A 623 6.61 12.62 -10.13
N ILE A 624 6.32 11.61 -10.97
CA ILE A 624 7.01 11.43 -12.26
C ILE A 624 6.74 12.62 -13.18
N GLY A 625 5.47 13.02 -13.34
CA GLY A 625 5.10 14.17 -14.17
C GLY A 625 5.78 15.45 -13.70
N ARG A 626 5.86 15.67 -12.38
CA ARG A 626 6.53 16.82 -11.77
C ARG A 626 8.03 16.78 -12.02
N GLU A 627 8.66 15.63 -11.79
CA GLU A 627 10.12 15.47 -11.95
C GLU A 627 10.56 15.67 -13.39
N ILE A 628 9.76 15.27 -14.37
CA ILE A 628 10.02 15.57 -15.79
C ILE A 628 10.08 17.09 -16.05
N VAL A 629 9.21 17.88 -15.40
CA VAL A 629 9.27 19.34 -15.48
C VAL A 629 10.55 19.88 -14.84
N ILE A 630 10.97 19.30 -13.72
CA ILE A 630 12.22 19.68 -13.03
C ILE A 630 13.44 19.37 -13.89
N GLU A 631 13.49 18.21 -14.54
CA GLU A 631 14.57 17.85 -15.46
C GLU A 631 14.62 18.79 -16.68
N LYS A 632 13.46 19.19 -17.22
CA LYS A 632 13.38 20.22 -18.27
C LYS A 632 13.94 21.55 -17.78
N PHE A 633 13.55 21.98 -16.58
CA PHE A 633 14.03 23.22 -15.97
C PHE A 633 15.56 23.22 -15.80
N ARG A 634 16.12 22.15 -15.23
CA ARG A 634 17.58 21.98 -15.06
C ARG A 634 18.32 22.03 -16.38
N ARG A 635 17.79 21.33 -17.40
CA ARG A 635 18.35 21.37 -18.76
C ARG A 635 18.36 22.78 -19.33
N LEU A 636 17.23 23.49 -19.28
CA LEU A 636 17.13 24.86 -19.77
C LEU A 636 18.07 25.82 -19.04
N TYR A 637 18.23 25.66 -17.72
CA TYR A 637 19.16 26.47 -16.94
C TYR A 637 20.62 26.28 -17.38
N LEU A 638 21.03 25.04 -17.65
CA LEU A 638 22.36 24.75 -18.20
C LEU A 638 22.56 25.36 -19.60
N LEU A 639 21.57 25.22 -20.48
CA LEU A 639 21.60 25.83 -21.82
C LEU A 639 21.67 27.36 -21.73
N MET A 640 20.90 27.98 -20.84
CA MET A 640 20.92 29.43 -20.64
C MET A 640 22.30 29.91 -20.17
N ASN A 641 22.93 29.21 -19.24
CA ASN A 641 24.26 29.60 -18.72
C ASN A 641 25.39 29.40 -19.74
N ASN A 642 25.17 28.57 -20.77
CA ASN A 642 26.10 28.38 -21.87
C ASN A 642 25.77 29.24 -23.10
N ASP A 643 24.75 30.12 -23.01
CA ASP A 643 24.19 30.87 -24.14
C ASP A 643 23.71 29.99 -25.32
N GLU A 644 23.30 28.74 -25.05
CA GLU A 644 22.90 27.71 -26.03
C GLU A 644 21.39 27.69 -26.33
N ILE A 645 20.60 28.61 -25.76
CA ILE A 645 19.17 28.75 -26.12
C ILE A 645 19.06 29.57 -27.42
N GLU A 646 19.35 28.92 -28.56
CA GLU A 646 19.35 29.59 -29.87
C GLU A 646 17.94 29.88 -30.41
N ASN A 647 17.00 28.95 -30.19
CA ASN A 647 15.64 29.04 -30.75
C ASN A 647 14.56 28.71 -29.70
N ILE A 648 13.96 29.76 -29.12
CA ILE A 648 12.84 29.63 -28.17
C ILE A 648 11.63 28.91 -28.79
N ASP A 649 11.40 29.04 -30.10
CA ASP A 649 10.26 28.41 -30.76
C ASP A 649 10.38 26.88 -30.82
N ALA A 650 11.60 26.35 -30.79
CA ALA A 650 11.87 24.91 -30.73
C ALA A 650 11.58 24.29 -29.36
N LEU A 651 11.45 25.11 -28.31
CA LEU A 651 11.07 24.65 -26.98
C LEU A 651 9.62 24.19 -26.94
N ASP A 652 9.37 23.18 -26.13
CA ASP A 652 8.02 22.70 -25.89
C ASP A 652 7.19 23.70 -25.04
N ASN A 653 5.88 23.47 -24.91
CA ASN A 653 5.00 24.43 -24.26
C ASN A 653 5.25 24.56 -22.75
N ILE A 654 5.73 23.51 -22.09
CA ILE A 654 6.13 23.57 -20.68
C ILE A 654 7.43 24.35 -20.56
N GLU A 655 8.40 24.08 -21.42
CA GLU A 655 9.71 24.74 -21.44
C GLU A 655 9.60 26.25 -21.64
N LYS A 656 8.72 26.69 -22.55
CA LYS A 656 8.39 28.12 -22.72
C LYS A 656 7.85 28.74 -21.43
N CYS A 657 7.03 28.01 -20.67
CA CYS A 657 6.52 28.48 -19.38
C CYS A 657 7.61 28.52 -18.29
N LEU A 658 8.70 27.78 -18.44
CA LEU A 658 9.80 27.73 -17.46
C LEU A 658 10.80 28.88 -17.60
N LEU A 659 10.94 29.47 -18.79
CA LEU A 659 11.91 30.54 -19.08
C LEU A 659 11.91 31.69 -18.06
N PRO A 660 10.75 32.24 -17.62
CA PRO A 660 10.72 33.36 -16.66
C PRO A 660 11.29 33.03 -15.28
N TYR A 661 11.49 31.75 -14.97
CA TYR A 661 11.90 31.26 -13.65
C TYR A 661 13.37 30.84 -13.60
N LEU A 662 14.07 30.75 -14.74
CA LEU A 662 15.47 30.27 -14.79
C LEU A 662 16.39 31.08 -13.87
N GLY A 663 16.25 32.41 -13.86
CA GLY A 663 17.06 33.30 -13.02
C GLY A 663 16.72 33.28 -11.52
N GLN A 664 15.71 32.53 -11.09
CA GLN A 664 15.29 32.44 -9.68
C GLN A 664 15.89 31.24 -8.96
N TRP A 665 16.58 30.34 -9.67
CA TRP A 665 17.04 29.10 -9.07
C TRP A 665 18.31 29.30 -8.24
N ASP A 666 18.16 29.14 -6.93
CA ASP A 666 19.27 28.99 -6.01
C ASP A 666 19.76 27.53 -6.01
N ILE A 667 20.71 27.21 -6.88
CA ILE A 667 21.25 25.85 -7.04
C ILE A 667 21.89 25.29 -5.77
N HIS A 668 22.46 26.16 -4.93
CA HIS A 668 23.19 25.75 -3.73
C HIS A 668 22.24 25.43 -2.57
N ASN A 669 21.15 26.19 -2.44
CA ASN A 669 20.21 26.05 -1.33
C ASN A 669 18.90 25.36 -1.69
N ASP A 670 18.59 25.18 -2.97
CA ASP A 670 17.42 24.46 -3.46
C ASP A 670 17.77 23.52 -4.63
N PRO A 671 18.60 22.50 -4.42
CA PRO A 671 19.06 21.61 -5.49
C PRO A 671 17.92 20.78 -6.13
N PHE A 672 16.78 20.66 -5.45
CA PHE A 672 15.59 19.96 -5.94
C PHE A 672 14.60 20.87 -6.69
N CYS A 673 14.95 22.15 -6.88
CA CYS A 673 14.08 23.15 -7.51
C CYS A 673 12.69 23.24 -6.85
N CYS A 674 12.61 23.06 -5.52
CA CYS A 674 11.37 23.10 -4.76
C CYS A 674 10.62 24.43 -4.92
N PHE A 675 11.34 25.52 -5.22
CA PHE A 675 10.72 26.83 -5.46
C PHE A 675 9.75 26.78 -6.64
N LEU A 676 10.04 25.94 -7.65
CA LEU A 676 9.22 25.80 -8.84
C LEU A 676 7.84 25.21 -8.51
N TYR A 677 7.73 24.40 -7.46
CA TYR A 677 6.49 23.72 -7.07
C TYR A 677 5.38 24.72 -6.75
N ASN A 678 5.75 25.94 -6.36
CA ASN A 678 4.83 27.05 -6.15
C ASN A 678 4.04 27.44 -7.42
N TYR A 679 4.61 27.21 -8.59
CA TYR A 679 4.05 27.59 -9.89
C TYR A 679 3.40 26.42 -10.62
N LEU A 680 3.68 25.17 -10.22
CA LEU A 680 3.12 23.99 -10.88
C LEU A 680 1.64 23.78 -10.51
N ILE A 681 0.80 23.61 -11.53
CA ILE A 681 -0.63 23.30 -11.36
C ILE A 681 -1.05 22.06 -12.14
N ALA A 682 -1.73 21.15 -11.45
CA ALA A 682 -2.32 19.94 -11.99
C ALA A 682 -3.83 20.08 -12.15
N TYR A 683 -4.39 19.47 -13.18
CA TYR A 683 -5.79 19.51 -13.53
C TYR A 683 -6.47 18.17 -13.25
N THR A 684 -7.73 18.22 -12.85
CA THR A 684 -8.60 17.05 -12.68
C THR A 684 -10.07 17.49 -12.71
N SER A 685 -11.00 16.55 -12.85
CA SER A 685 -12.45 16.83 -12.71
C SER A 685 -12.89 16.92 -11.24
N SER A 686 -14.02 17.58 -10.98
CA SER A 686 -14.64 17.68 -9.65
C SER A 686 -15.07 16.32 -9.09
N HIS A 687 -15.36 15.36 -9.98
CA HIS A 687 -15.73 13.98 -9.67
C HIS A 687 -14.53 13.04 -9.47
N ALA A 688 -13.30 13.54 -9.55
CA ALA A 688 -12.12 12.75 -9.23
C ALA A 688 -12.18 12.22 -7.79
N HIS A 689 -11.63 11.03 -7.57
CA HIS A 689 -11.59 10.46 -6.24
C HIS A 689 -10.69 11.30 -5.32
N SER A 690 -11.01 11.36 -4.02
CA SER A 690 -10.22 12.09 -3.01
C SER A 690 -8.75 11.64 -2.92
N SER A 691 -8.41 10.47 -3.47
CA SER A 691 -7.03 10.05 -3.65
C SER A 691 -6.22 10.87 -4.63
N VAL A 692 -6.85 11.42 -5.66
CA VAL A 692 -6.19 12.33 -6.61
C VAL A 692 -5.79 13.60 -5.87
N GLU A 693 -6.70 14.17 -5.07
CA GLU A 693 -6.43 15.33 -4.21
C GLU A 693 -5.31 15.05 -3.22
N LYS A 694 -5.37 13.91 -2.53
CA LYS A 694 -4.31 13.49 -1.60
C LYS A 694 -2.98 13.32 -2.32
N GLY A 695 -2.97 12.73 -3.52
CA GLY A 695 -1.76 12.55 -4.33
C GLY A 695 -1.11 13.88 -4.68
N TYR A 696 -1.89 14.87 -5.13
CA TYR A 696 -1.38 16.21 -5.44
C TYR A 696 -0.91 16.96 -4.19
N LEU A 697 -1.63 16.83 -3.08
CA LEU A 697 -1.25 17.40 -1.78
C LEU A 697 0.11 16.88 -1.33
N LEU A 698 0.29 15.56 -1.34
CA LEU A 698 1.52 14.88 -0.95
C LEU A 698 2.67 15.18 -1.93
N ALA A 699 2.36 15.39 -3.21
CA ALA A 699 3.33 15.80 -4.22
C ALA A 699 3.66 17.30 -4.19
N ASN A 700 3.06 18.09 -3.28
CA ASN A 700 3.27 19.54 -3.16
C ASN A 700 2.92 20.33 -4.43
N VAL A 701 1.85 19.93 -5.11
CA VAL A 701 1.45 20.52 -6.40
C VAL A 701 0.09 21.20 -6.25
N ARG A 702 -0.10 22.37 -6.85
CA ARG A 702 -1.41 23.04 -6.86
C ARG A 702 -2.39 22.26 -7.73
N ILE A 703 -3.67 22.32 -7.42
CA ILE A 703 -4.72 21.60 -8.16
C ILE A 703 -5.78 22.59 -8.66
N ARG A 704 -6.34 22.31 -9.84
CA ARG A 704 -7.62 22.84 -10.32
C ARG A 704 -8.62 21.71 -10.53
N LYS A 705 -9.80 21.83 -9.92
CA LYS A 705 -10.92 20.89 -10.11
C LYS A 705 -11.92 21.50 -11.09
N PHE A 706 -12.00 20.96 -12.30
CA PHE A 706 -12.95 21.39 -13.31
C PHE A 706 -14.38 20.93 -12.98
N PRO A 707 -15.41 21.73 -13.29
CA PRO A 707 -16.78 21.30 -13.18
C PRO A 707 -17.06 20.19 -14.21
N VAL A 708 -17.93 19.26 -13.82
CA VAL A 708 -18.45 18.24 -14.73
C VAL A 708 -19.84 18.66 -15.21
N VAL A 709 -20.26 18.08 -16.33
CA VAL A 709 -21.61 18.25 -16.87
C VAL A 709 -22.21 16.89 -17.12
N PHE A 710 -23.52 16.78 -16.95
CA PHE A 710 -24.26 15.59 -17.36
C PHE A 710 -24.29 15.53 -18.89
N ASP A 711 -23.82 14.44 -19.46
CA ASP A 711 -23.87 14.16 -20.90
C ASP A 711 -25.05 13.22 -21.21
N PRO A 712 -26.14 13.74 -21.80
CA PRO A 712 -27.34 12.94 -22.09
C PRO A 712 -27.09 11.76 -23.04
N ARG A 713 -26.03 11.83 -23.86
CA ARG A 713 -25.69 10.77 -24.82
C ARG A 713 -25.33 9.46 -24.11
N VAL A 714 -24.68 9.59 -22.95
CA VAL A 714 -24.21 8.47 -22.13
C VAL A 714 -25.04 8.31 -20.85
N GLY A 715 -25.78 9.35 -20.45
CA GLY A 715 -26.57 9.37 -19.23
C GLY A 715 -25.71 9.48 -17.98
N ASN A 716 -24.53 10.09 -18.06
CA ASN A 716 -23.59 10.19 -16.95
C ASN A 716 -22.76 11.48 -17.04
N TYR A 717 -21.91 11.73 -16.06
CA TYR A 717 -21.11 12.94 -15.96
C TYR A 717 -19.76 12.81 -16.68
N THR A 718 -19.33 13.90 -17.30
CA THR A 718 -18.01 14.05 -17.94
C THR A 718 -17.52 15.49 -17.78
N LEU A 719 -16.23 15.70 -17.99
CA LEU A 719 -15.60 17.01 -17.99
C LEU A 719 -16.28 17.98 -18.97
N LYS A 720 -16.46 19.24 -18.56
CA LYS A 720 -17.04 20.27 -19.42
C LYS A 720 -16.12 20.58 -20.62
N LYS A 721 -16.66 20.53 -21.83
CA LYS A 721 -15.90 20.86 -23.06
C LYS A 721 -15.34 22.29 -23.01
N GLY A 722 -14.11 22.45 -23.49
CA GLY A 722 -13.43 23.75 -23.54
C GLY A 722 -12.83 24.23 -22.21
N CYS A 723 -12.97 23.46 -21.11
CA CYS A 723 -12.49 23.89 -19.79
C CYS A 723 -10.97 23.92 -19.70
N ILE A 724 -10.28 22.97 -20.35
CA ILE A 724 -8.81 22.87 -20.31
C ILE A 724 -8.20 24.05 -21.05
N GLU A 725 -8.68 24.36 -22.26
CA GLU A 725 -8.24 25.50 -23.08
C GLU A 725 -8.36 26.81 -22.31
N LYS A 726 -9.53 27.05 -21.69
CA LYS A 726 -9.78 28.26 -20.90
C LYS A 726 -8.85 28.33 -19.69
N ALA A 727 -8.65 27.22 -18.99
CA ALA A 727 -7.79 27.16 -17.82
C ALA A 727 -6.32 27.38 -18.16
N LEU A 728 -5.82 26.81 -19.26
CA LEU A 728 -4.46 27.03 -19.75
C LEU A 728 -4.18 28.52 -19.95
N ILE A 729 -5.08 29.24 -20.61
CA ILE A 729 -4.94 30.69 -20.85
C ILE A 729 -4.84 31.44 -19.52
N ILE A 730 -5.75 31.15 -18.60
CA ILE A 730 -5.90 31.91 -17.37
C ILE A 730 -4.76 31.58 -16.38
N ASP A 731 -4.38 30.31 -16.25
CA ASP A 731 -3.32 29.86 -15.34
C ASP A 731 -1.95 30.37 -15.80
N ARG A 732 -1.64 30.28 -17.11
CA ARG A 732 -0.41 30.87 -17.67
C ARG A 732 -0.35 32.38 -17.47
N LYS A 733 -1.47 33.09 -17.68
CA LYS A 733 -1.56 34.53 -17.40
C LYS A 733 -1.25 34.87 -15.94
N ASN A 734 -1.50 33.95 -15.02
CA ASN A 734 -1.19 34.10 -13.60
C ASN A 734 0.20 33.59 -13.20
N GLY A 735 1.05 33.20 -14.17
CA GLY A 735 2.38 32.65 -13.89
C GLY A 735 2.32 31.26 -13.26
N LEU A 736 1.28 30.48 -13.56
CA LEU A 736 1.24 29.06 -13.25
C LEU A 736 1.65 28.25 -14.48
N ILE A 737 2.15 27.04 -14.23
CA ILE A 737 2.66 26.09 -15.21
C ILE A 737 1.77 24.84 -15.18
N PRO A 738 0.75 24.77 -16.04
CA PRO A 738 -0.04 23.56 -16.23
C PRO A 738 0.84 22.45 -16.77
N PHE A 739 0.94 21.33 -16.06
CA PHE A 739 1.85 20.23 -16.44
C PHE A 739 1.24 18.83 -16.34
N PHE A 740 0.07 18.69 -15.71
CA PHE A 740 -0.51 17.38 -15.40
C PHE A 740 -2.03 17.41 -15.54
N LEU A 741 -2.62 16.36 -16.13
CA LEU A 741 -4.06 16.16 -16.25
C LEU A 741 -4.42 14.75 -15.78
N THR A 742 -5.29 14.64 -14.77
CA THR A 742 -5.93 13.38 -14.38
C THR A 742 -7.33 13.28 -14.98
N LEU A 743 -7.60 12.17 -15.67
CA LEU A 743 -8.89 11.82 -16.26
C LEU A 743 -9.46 10.58 -15.57
N PRO A 744 -10.43 10.74 -14.66
CA PRO A 744 -11.24 9.65 -14.16
C PRO A 744 -12.01 8.93 -15.27
N VAL A 745 -11.71 7.64 -15.48
CA VAL A 745 -12.48 6.74 -16.34
C VAL A 745 -13.19 5.75 -15.43
N GLY A 746 -14.43 6.09 -15.05
CA GLY A 746 -15.17 5.39 -14.00
C GLY A 746 -15.01 6.06 -12.64
N SER A 747 -15.46 7.32 -12.55
CA SER A 747 -15.42 8.13 -11.32
C SER A 747 -16.12 7.44 -10.15
N THR A 748 -15.69 7.74 -8.92
CA THR A 748 -16.24 7.04 -7.73
C THR A 748 -17.71 7.40 -7.49
N SER A 749 -18.12 8.63 -7.78
CA SER A 749 -19.48 9.08 -7.49
C SER A 749 -20.52 8.38 -8.36
N THR A 750 -20.35 8.37 -9.68
CA THR A 750 -21.39 7.92 -10.63
C THR A 750 -20.88 6.96 -11.69
N CYS A 751 -19.62 6.51 -11.61
CA CYS A 751 -18.94 5.85 -12.71
C CYS A 751 -18.87 6.73 -13.98
N GLY A 752 -18.84 8.05 -13.80
CA GLY A 752 -18.67 9.03 -14.88
C GLY A 752 -17.32 8.89 -15.57
N ILE A 753 -17.23 9.37 -16.81
CA ILE A 753 -16.10 9.10 -17.70
C ILE A 753 -15.60 10.40 -18.30
N ASP A 754 -14.36 10.75 -18.00
CA ASP A 754 -13.63 11.83 -18.66
C ASP A 754 -12.86 11.23 -19.85
N TYR A 755 -13.44 11.32 -21.05
CA TYR A 755 -12.98 10.62 -22.24
C TYR A 755 -11.58 11.05 -22.70
N PRO A 756 -10.57 10.17 -22.68
CA PRO A 756 -9.23 10.53 -23.13
C PRO A 756 -9.18 10.99 -24.58
N GLU A 757 -10.00 10.43 -25.48
CA GLU A 757 -10.11 10.91 -26.88
C GLU A 757 -10.52 12.38 -27.01
N GLU A 758 -11.31 12.91 -26.08
CA GLU A 758 -11.76 14.31 -26.12
C GLU A 758 -10.74 15.25 -25.46
N PHE A 759 -10.09 14.83 -24.35
CA PHE A 759 -9.31 15.75 -23.50
C PHE A 759 -7.79 15.55 -23.57
N ALA A 760 -7.31 14.33 -23.81
CA ALA A 760 -5.87 14.03 -23.82
C ALA A 760 -5.10 14.64 -25.01
N PRO A 761 -5.64 14.73 -26.25
CA PRO A 761 -4.90 15.31 -27.37
C PRO A 761 -4.45 16.75 -27.11
N LEU A 762 -5.32 17.57 -26.52
CA LEU A 762 -4.98 18.94 -26.14
C LEU A 762 -3.88 18.96 -25.06
N ALA A 763 -4.05 18.19 -23.98
CA ALA A 763 -3.04 18.12 -22.94
C ALA A 763 -1.67 17.70 -23.47
N LYS A 764 -1.63 16.74 -24.42
CA LYS A 764 -0.38 16.34 -25.09
C LYS A 764 0.17 17.38 -26.05
N LYS A 765 -0.68 18.12 -26.76
CA LYS A 765 -0.25 19.28 -27.56
C LYS A 765 0.43 20.33 -26.68
N GLU A 766 0.00 20.45 -25.42
CA GLU A 766 0.58 21.35 -24.42
C GLU A 766 1.69 20.68 -23.57
N ASP A 767 2.19 19.51 -24.01
CA ASP A 767 3.28 18.74 -23.39
C ASP A 767 3.03 18.24 -21.97
N MET A 768 1.78 18.34 -21.50
CA MET A 768 1.38 17.88 -20.18
C MET A 768 1.43 16.36 -20.06
N TRP A 769 1.62 15.89 -18.82
CA TRP A 769 1.41 14.50 -18.45
C TRP A 769 -0.08 14.16 -18.42
N VAL A 770 -0.48 13.07 -19.07
CA VAL A 770 -1.86 12.58 -19.03
C VAL A 770 -1.94 11.29 -18.21
N HIS A 771 -2.65 11.35 -17.09
CA HIS A 771 -2.92 10.22 -16.22
C HIS A 771 -4.38 9.81 -16.31
N VAL A 772 -4.65 8.52 -16.50
CA VAL A 772 -6.01 7.95 -16.41
C VAL A 772 -6.18 7.24 -15.07
N ASP A 773 -7.12 7.74 -14.26
CA ASP A 773 -7.60 7.01 -13.09
C ASP A 773 -8.76 6.11 -13.51
N ALA A 774 -8.43 4.86 -13.84
CA ALA A 774 -9.40 3.81 -14.16
C ALA A 774 -9.51 2.80 -13.00
N ALA A 775 -9.33 3.25 -11.75
CA ALA A 775 -9.26 2.35 -10.60
C ALA A 775 -10.46 1.39 -10.54
N TYR A 776 -11.68 1.85 -10.84
CA TYR A 776 -12.86 1.01 -10.89
C TYR A 776 -13.09 0.38 -12.27
N LEU A 777 -13.38 1.21 -13.28
CA LEU A 777 -13.86 0.74 -14.59
C LEU A 777 -12.77 0.00 -15.40
N GLY A 778 -11.49 0.26 -15.12
CA GLY A 778 -10.38 -0.41 -15.78
C GLY A 778 -10.36 -1.93 -15.57
N GLY A 779 -10.96 -2.42 -14.47
CA GLY A 779 -11.16 -3.85 -14.26
C GLY A 779 -12.00 -4.50 -15.36
N PHE A 780 -12.94 -3.76 -15.97
CA PHE A 780 -13.85 -4.24 -17.01
C PHE A 780 -13.28 -4.14 -18.44
N PHE A 781 -12.04 -3.65 -18.61
CA PHE A 781 -11.42 -3.53 -19.94
C PHE A 781 -11.11 -4.88 -20.60
N PHE A 782 -11.21 -5.99 -19.86
CA PHE A 782 -11.18 -7.35 -20.45
C PHE A 782 -12.35 -7.61 -21.40
N LEU A 783 -13.46 -6.88 -21.26
CA LEU A 783 -14.66 -7.05 -22.06
C LEU A 783 -14.52 -6.33 -23.42
N PRO A 784 -14.67 -7.03 -24.56
CA PRO A 784 -14.66 -6.43 -25.88
C PRO A 784 -15.66 -5.27 -26.03
N GLU A 785 -16.82 -5.38 -25.40
CA GLU A 785 -17.86 -4.35 -25.38
C GLU A 785 -17.42 -3.03 -24.69
N MET A 786 -16.40 -3.07 -23.82
CA MET A 786 -15.84 -1.89 -23.15
C MET A 786 -14.67 -1.25 -23.92
N LYS A 787 -14.21 -1.87 -25.01
CA LYS A 787 -13.03 -1.42 -25.78
C LYS A 787 -13.15 0.02 -26.29
N HIS A 788 -14.38 0.48 -26.56
CA HIS A 788 -14.63 1.84 -27.01
C HIS A 788 -14.15 2.93 -26.03
N LEU A 789 -14.01 2.60 -24.74
CA LEU A 789 -13.50 3.50 -23.70
C LEU A 789 -11.99 3.73 -23.78
N LEU A 790 -11.26 2.94 -24.57
CA LEU A 790 -9.81 3.02 -24.72
C LEU A 790 -9.36 3.99 -25.81
N LYS A 791 -10.30 4.63 -26.51
CA LYS A 791 -9.96 5.63 -27.53
C LYS A 791 -9.24 6.82 -26.86
N GLY A 792 -8.15 7.27 -27.48
CA GLY A 792 -7.28 8.31 -26.94
C GLY A 792 -6.18 7.81 -25.99
N PHE A 793 -6.12 6.51 -25.66
CA PHE A 793 -5.06 5.97 -24.79
C PHE A 793 -3.65 6.05 -25.41
N GLU A 794 -3.55 6.27 -26.72
CA GLU A 794 -2.30 6.63 -27.41
C GLU A 794 -1.67 7.93 -26.86
N TYR A 795 -2.49 8.84 -26.32
CA TYR A 795 -2.05 10.08 -25.67
C TYR A 795 -1.76 9.93 -24.17
N VAL A 796 -2.16 8.83 -23.53
CA VAL A 796 -2.01 8.64 -22.07
C VAL A 796 -0.59 8.23 -21.68
N ASP A 797 -0.04 8.81 -20.62
CA ASP A 797 1.30 8.51 -20.10
C ASP A 797 1.26 7.43 -18.99
N SER A 798 0.21 7.41 -18.16
CA SER A 798 0.04 6.40 -17.11
C SER A 798 -1.42 6.07 -16.78
N ILE A 799 -1.67 4.87 -16.26
CA ILE A 799 -3.00 4.36 -15.90
C ILE A 799 -2.94 3.67 -14.54
N VAL A 800 -3.94 3.90 -13.67
CA VAL A 800 -4.17 3.06 -12.48
C VAL A 800 -5.43 2.22 -12.63
N ILE A 801 -5.37 0.94 -12.24
CA ILE A 801 -6.49 0.00 -12.27
C ILE A 801 -6.49 -0.85 -10.99
N ASN A 802 -7.61 -0.96 -10.28
CA ASN A 802 -7.76 -1.94 -9.21
C ASN A 802 -8.46 -3.18 -9.76
N LEU A 803 -7.70 -4.21 -10.12
CA LEU A 803 -8.23 -5.50 -10.56
C LEU A 803 -9.12 -6.15 -9.50
N HIS A 804 -8.92 -5.83 -8.23
CA HIS A 804 -9.76 -6.34 -7.15
C HIS A 804 -11.14 -5.69 -7.04
N LYS A 805 -11.44 -4.65 -7.83
CA LYS A 805 -12.78 -4.05 -7.90
C LYS A 805 -13.62 -4.68 -9.01
N GLY A 806 -13.14 -4.61 -10.25
CA GLY A 806 -13.87 -5.10 -11.43
C GLY A 806 -13.28 -6.35 -12.08
N GLY A 807 -12.02 -6.70 -11.78
CA GLY A 807 -11.28 -7.77 -12.47
C GLY A 807 -11.42 -9.18 -11.87
N CYS A 808 -12.39 -9.41 -10.98
CA CYS A 808 -12.63 -10.70 -10.29
C CYS A 808 -11.42 -11.26 -9.50
N ILE A 809 -10.47 -10.40 -9.11
CA ILE A 809 -9.27 -10.78 -8.33
C ILE A 809 -9.43 -10.39 -6.86
N ASN A 810 -8.81 -11.12 -5.95
CA ASN A 810 -8.87 -10.81 -4.52
C ASN A 810 -8.08 -9.55 -4.17
N ASN A 811 -8.55 -8.83 -3.16
CA ASN A 811 -7.84 -7.68 -2.61
C ASN A 811 -6.52 -8.08 -1.94
N ASP A 812 -5.43 -7.34 -2.13
CA ASP A 812 -5.19 -6.16 -2.96
C ASP A 812 -4.50 -6.56 -4.28
N ALA A 813 -4.91 -5.92 -5.37
CA ALA A 813 -4.31 -6.08 -6.70
C ALA A 813 -4.54 -4.77 -7.46
N SER A 814 -3.72 -3.77 -7.15
CA SER A 814 -3.74 -2.48 -7.85
C SER A 814 -2.57 -2.42 -8.82
N MET A 815 -2.86 -2.07 -10.07
CA MET A 815 -1.89 -2.00 -11.15
C MET A 815 -1.63 -0.55 -11.56
N PHE A 816 -0.37 -0.20 -11.72
CA PHE A 816 0.10 1.06 -12.30
C PHE A 816 0.79 0.75 -13.64
N PHE A 817 0.19 1.18 -14.73
CA PHE A 817 0.77 1.05 -16.06
C PHE A 817 1.44 2.36 -16.44
N LEU A 818 2.73 2.30 -16.77
CA LEU A 818 3.54 3.43 -17.22
C LEU A 818 3.94 3.23 -18.68
N SER A 819 3.85 4.28 -19.50
CA SER A 819 4.35 4.25 -20.88
C SER A 819 5.82 3.82 -20.93
N SER A 820 6.16 2.96 -21.90
CA SER A 820 7.52 2.45 -22.12
C SER A 820 8.54 3.54 -22.47
N ARG A 821 8.07 4.74 -22.84
CA ARG A 821 8.90 5.96 -22.93
C ARG A 821 9.72 6.21 -21.66
N TYR A 822 9.21 5.79 -20.50
CA TYR A 822 9.83 6.00 -19.19
C TYR A 822 10.34 4.70 -18.56
N ALA A 823 10.37 3.59 -19.32
CA ALA A 823 10.75 2.28 -18.78
C ALA A 823 12.21 2.23 -18.33
N ALA A 824 13.13 2.80 -19.12
CA ALA A 824 14.56 2.75 -18.84
C ALA A 824 15.03 3.74 -17.73
N THR A 825 14.15 4.58 -17.19
CA THR A 825 14.54 5.60 -16.21
C THR A 825 14.37 5.11 -14.77
N ASN A 826 15.42 4.48 -14.21
CA ASN A 826 15.40 3.95 -12.84
C ASN A 826 14.99 4.99 -11.79
N TYR A 827 15.55 6.21 -11.87
CA TYR A 827 15.25 7.28 -10.93
C TYR A 827 13.75 7.64 -10.89
N LEU A 828 13.12 7.90 -12.05
CA LEU A 828 11.68 8.20 -12.12
C LEU A 828 10.83 7.03 -11.59
N ASN A 829 11.21 5.80 -11.92
CA ASN A 829 10.49 4.62 -11.45
C ASN A 829 10.70 4.37 -9.95
N SER A 830 11.75 4.91 -9.36
CA SER A 830 11.99 4.80 -7.91
C SER A 830 11.11 5.75 -7.09
N LEU A 831 10.49 6.79 -7.67
CA LEU A 831 9.72 7.79 -6.94
C LEU A 831 8.46 7.22 -6.26
N GLY A 832 8.01 7.88 -5.18
CA GLY A 832 6.80 7.52 -4.45
C GLY A 832 6.97 6.35 -3.47
N THR A 833 5.93 5.52 -3.34
CA THR A 833 5.90 4.36 -2.44
C THR A 833 6.52 3.12 -3.08
N PHE A 834 6.99 2.19 -2.26
CA PHE A 834 7.48 0.90 -2.75
C PHE A 834 6.33 0.00 -3.23
N PRO A 835 6.57 -0.87 -4.23
CA PRO A 835 5.65 -1.94 -4.57
C PRO A 835 5.33 -2.79 -3.35
N ARG A 836 4.13 -3.35 -3.35
CA ARG A 836 3.73 -4.32 -2.33
C ARG A 836 4.22 -5.72 -2.73
N MET A 837 3.94 -6.71 -1.88
CA MET A 837 4.16 -8.14 -2.15
C MET A 837 3.81 -8.48 -3.60
N ASN A 838 4.61 -9.32 -4.28
CA ASN A 838 4.34 -9.70 -5.67
C ASN A 838 2.93 -10.31 -5.81
N ARG A 839 1.99 -9.53 -6.37
CA ARG A 839 0.60 -9.94 -6.61
C ARG A 839 0.42 -10.69 -7.93
N ALA A 840 1.43 -10.79 -8.77
CA ALA A 840 1.32 -11.58 -9.99
C ALA A 840 1.10 -13.06 -9.69
N ILE A 841 1.65 -13.60 -8.60
CA ILE A 841 1.50 -15.03 -8.24
C ILE A 841 0.02 -15.43 -8.16
N LYS A 842 -0.82 -14.65 -7.48
CA LYS A 842 -2.25 -14.98 -7.35
C LYS A 842 -3.03 -14.80 -8.65
N ILE A 843 -2.66 -13.77 -9.43
CA ILE A 843 -3.28 -13.52 -10.73
C ILE A 843 -2.92 -14.66 -11.68
N TRP A 844 -1.67 -15.12 -11.67
CA TRP A 844 -1.22 -16.25 -12.47
C TRP A 844 -1.99 -17.53 -12.15
N PHE A 845 -2.15 -17.89 -10.86
CA PHE A 845 -2.98 -19.03 -10.48
C PHE A 845 -4.44 -18.88 -10.95
N LEU A 846 -5.04 -17.70 -10.80
CA LEU A 846 -6.39 -17.43 -11.29
C LEU A 846 -6.48 -17.62 -12.81
N LEU A 847 -5.58 -17.00 -13.57
CA LEU A 847 -5.55 -17.09 -15.04
C LEU A 847 -5.35 -18.53 -15.52
N LYS A 848 -4.50 -19.30 -14.86
CA LYS A 848 -4.25 -20.71 -15.22
C LYS A 848 -5.41 -21.64 -14.86
N SER A 849 -6.20 -21.32 -13.84
CA SER A 849 -7.29 -22.18 -13.37
C SER A 849 -8.64 -21.84 -13.98
N PHE A 850 -8.94 -20.55 -14.18
CA PHE A 850 -10.22 -20.07 -14.71
C PHE A 850 -10.16 -19.63 -16.18
N GLY A 851 -8.98 -19.20 -16.65
CA GLY A 851 -8.86 -18.54 -17.95
C GLY A 851 -9.55 -17.17 -17.99
N MET A 852 -9.33 -16.43 -19.09
CA MET A 852 -9.92 -15.10 -19.25
C MET A 852 -11.42 -15.15 -19.53
N ASP A 853 -11.91 -16.15 -20.27
CA ASP A 853 -13.32 -16.24 -20.66
C ASP A 853 -14.25 -16.33 -19.43
N SER A 854 -13.85 -17.10 -18.42
CA SER A 854 -14.62 -17.21 -17.17
C SER A 854 -14.61 -15.89 -16.38
N ILE A 855 -13.49 -15.17 -16.35
CA ILE A 855 -13.41 -13.84 -15.73
C ILE A 855 -14.36 -12.86 -16.43
N MET A 856 -14.39 -12.88 -17.76
CA MET A 856 -15.27 -12.01 -18.55
C MET A 856 -16.75 -12.35 -18.36
N GLU A 857 -17.12 -13.62 -18.27
CA GLU A 857 -18.53 -13.98 -18.02
C GLU A 857 -19.00 -13.56 -16.62
N LEU A 858 -18.13 -13.68 -15.62
CA LEU A 858 -18.38 -13.16 -14.28
C LEU A 858 -18.59 -11.63 -14.27
N GLN A 859 -17.81 -10.89 -15.05
CA GLN A 859 -18.01 -9.44 -15.23
C GLN A 859 -19.34 -9.12 -15.92
N ARG A 860 -19.72 -9.88 -16.94
CA ARG A 860 -21.03 -9.72 -17.61
C ARG A 860 -22.17 -10.01 -16.66
N GLN A 861 -22.04 -10.99 -15.78
CA GLN A 861 -23.03 -11.27 -14.75
C GLN A 861 -23.21 -10.09 -13.78
N GLN A 862 -22.12 -9.45 -13.34
CA GLN A 862 -22.19 -8.21 -12.54
C GLN A 862 -22.99 -7.12 -13.25
N ILE A 863 -22.69 -6.89 -14.53
CA ILE A 863 -23.37 -5.88 -15.34
C ILE A 863 -24.85 -6.19 -15.50
N LYS A 864 -25.20 -7.46 -15.80
CA LYS A 864 -26.60 -7.90 -15.94
C LYS A 864 -27.37 -7.67 -14.63
N CYS A 865 -26.78 -8.03 -13.49
CA CYS A 865 -27.37 -7.81 -12.16
C CYS A 865 -27.55 -6.31 -11.85
N ALA A 866 -26.57 -5.47 -12.16
CA ALA A 866 -26.68 -4.02 -11.95
C ALA A 866 -27.79 -3.41 -12.81
N LYS A 867 -27.89 -3.83 -14.08
CA LYS A 867 -28.93 -3.40 -15.01
C LYS A 867 -30.34 -3.84 -14.58
N MET A 868 -30.46 -5.04 -14.02
CA MET A 868 -31.70 -5.50 -13.39
C MET A 868 -32.07 -4.62 -12.19
N PHE A 869 -31.11 -4.30 -11.33
CA PHE A 869 -31.32 -3.41 -10.19
C PHE A 869 -31.77 -2.00 -10.64
N GLU A 870 -31.16 -1.43 -11.68
CA GLU A 870 -31.58 -0.16 -12.28
C GLU A 870 -33.04 -0.20 -12.76
N SER A 871 -33.43 -1.30 -13.41
CA SER A 871 -34.80 -1.52 -13.90
C SER A 871 -35.80 -1.64 -12.74
N LEU A 872 -35.45 -2.38 -11.69
CA LEU A 872 -36.28 -2.53 -10.48
C LEU A 872 -36.44 -1.20 -9.74
N ILE A 873 -35.37 -0.43 -9.56
CA ILE A 873 -35.45 0.90 -8.95
C ILE A 873 -36.34 1.83 -9.76
N SER A 874 -36.21 1.82 -11.09
CA SER A 874 -37.06 2.62 -11.98
C SER A 874 -38.53 2.21 -11.92
N SER A 875 -38.85 0.98 -11.51
CA SER A 875 -40.22 0.50 -11.33
C SER A 875 -40.86 0.91 -10.01
N LYS A 876 -40.07 1.42 -9.04
CA LYS A 876 -40.58 1.89 -7.74
C LYS A 876 -40.89 3.38 -7.80
N ASP A 877 -42.16 3.76 -7.68
CA ASP A 877 -42.64 5.14 -7.86
C ASP A 877 -41.93 6.19 -6.99
N CYS A 878 -41.50 5.82 -5.78
CA CYS A 878 -40.81 6.72 -4.86
C CYS A 878 -39.31 6.89 -5.13
N LEU A 879 -38.74 6.16 -6.09
CA LEU A 879 -37.32 6.21 -6.43
C LEU A 879 -37.10 6.72 -7.87
N GLU A 880 -35.92 7.27 -8.11
CA GLU A 880 -35.47 7.66 -9.45
C GLU A 880 -33.98 7.38 -9.65
N ILE A 881 -33.60 7.00 -10.87
CA ILE A 881 -32.21 6.84 -11.29
C ILE A 881 -31.64 8.22 -11.64
N VAL A 882 -30.45 8.53 -11.11
CA VAL A 882 -29.82 9.84 -11.35
C VAL A 882 -28.77 9.80 -12.46
N SER A 883 -28.05 8.69 -12.59
CA SER A 883 -27.13 8.45 -13.69
C SER A 883 -27.28 7.02 -14.17
N LYS A 884 -27.14 6.85 -15.48
CA LYS A 884 -27.23 5.56 -16.14
C LYS A 884 -26.21 4.61 -15.56
N GLN A 885 -26.67 3.39 -15.30
CA GLN A 885 -25.87 2.27 -14.85
C GLN A 885 -24.69 2.03 -15.79
N ILE A 886 -23.47 2.08 -15.24
CA ILE A 886 -22.23 1.69 -15.93
C ILE A 886 -21.51 0.64 -15.06
N ALA A 887 -21.10 -0.46 -15.71
CA ALA A 887 -20.44 -1.60 -15.08
C ALA A 887 -21.29 -2.25 -13.95
N GLY A 888 -20.88 -2.15 -12.69
CA GLY A 888 -21.64 -2.69 -11.55
C GLY A 888 -22.41 -1.64 -10.75
N LEU A 889 -22.31 -0.34 -11.10
CA LEU A 889 -22.85 0.74 -10.27
C LEU A 889 -24.24 1.20 -10.73
N VAL A 890 -25.15 1.36 -9.76
CA VAL A 890 -26.44 2.02 -9.88
C VAL A 890 -26.51 3.17 -8.88
N THR A 891 -26.88 4.36 -9.35
CA THR A 891 -27.06 5.55 -8.49
C THR A 891 -28.51 6.01 -8.53
N PHE A 892 -29.11 6.21 -7.36
CA PHE A 892 -30.52 6.54 -7.23
C PHE A 892 -30.77 7.47 -6.05
N ARG A 893 -31.99 8.01 -5.98
CA ARG A 893 -32.49 8.82 -4.87
C ARG A 893 -34.00 8.65 -4.72
N LEU A 894 -34.54 9.14 -3.62
CA LEU A 894 -35.97 9.37 -3.44
C LEU A 894 -36.44 10.48 -4.40
N LYS A 895 -37.43 10.15 -5.21
CA LYS A 895 -38.02 11.02 -6.22
C LYS A 895 -38.73 12.21 -5.58
N GLY A 896 -38.37 13.42 -5.99
CA GLY A 896 -38.99 14.66 -5.50
C GLY A 896 -38.77 14.95 -4.01
N LYS A 897 -37.78 14.30 -3.37
CA LYS A 897 -37.42 14.51 -1.96
C LYS A 897 -36.09 15.25 -1.81
N SER A 898 -35.92 15.91 -0.67
CA SER A 898 -34.73 16.71 -0.38
C SER A 898 -33.47 15.84 -0.22
N ASN A 899 -32.30 16.48 -0.22
CA ASN A 899 -31.04 15.78 0.10
C ASN A 899 -31.04 15.26 1.54
N GLU A 900 -31.63 15.99 2.49
CA GLU A 900 -31.75 15.57 3.88
C GLU A 900 -32.59 14.30 4.03
N ASP A 901 -33.69 14.20 3.26
CA ASP A 901 -34.53 12.98 3.25
C ASP A 901 -33.75 11.76 2.74
N ASN A 902 -32.91 11.96 1.72
CA ASN A 902 -32.08 10.89 1.15
C ASN A 902 -30.97 10.45 2.13
N GLU A 903 -30.35 11.40 2.84
CA GLU A 903 -29.39 11.10 3.90
C GLU A 903 -30.06 10.34 5.06
N LYS A 904 -31.27 10.72 5.46
CA LYS A 904 -32.05 10.02 6.49
C LYS A 904 -32.42 8.60 6.07
N LEU A 905 -32.88 8.40 4.83
CA LEU A 905 -33.15 7.05 4.29
C LEU A 905 -31.87 6.19 4.28
N PHE A 906 -30.76 6.75 3.81
CA PHE A 906 -29.46 6.06 3.81
C PHE A 906 -29.07 5.61 5.23
N LYS A 907 -29.15 6.50 6.23
CA LYS A 907 -28.87 6.17 7.63
C LYS A 907 -29.84 5.11 8.17
N TYR A 908 -31.12 5.20 7.83
CA TYR A 908 -32.12 4.20 8.22
C TYR A 908 -31.75 2.81 7.70
N ILE A 909 -31.42 2.68 6.40
CA ILE A 909 -31.04 1.40 5.79
C ILE A 909 -29.79 0.83 6.47
N ASN A 910 -28.71 1.62 6.58
CA ASN A 910 -27.41 1.11 7.02
C ASN A 910 -27.31 0.91 8.56
N HIS A 911 -28.04 1.68 9.37
CA HIS A 911 -27.89 1.67 10.83
C HIS A 911 -29.08 1.09 11.59
N ILE A 912 -30.30 1.20 11.05
CA ILE A 912 -31.52 0.74 11.72
C ILE A 912 -31.99 -0.60 11.13
N ASP A 913 -32.19 -0.67 9.81
CA ASP A 913 -32.67 -1.88 9.15
C ASP A 913 -31.57 -2.96 9.08
N GLN A 914 -30.35 -2.57 8.68
CA GLN A 914 -29.13 -3.39 8.65
C GLN A 914 -29.15 -4.64 7.74
N ARG A 915 -30.27 -4.96 7.06
CA ARG A 915 -30.31 -6.09 6.12
C ARG A 915 -29.48 -5.84 4.86
N LEU A 916 -29.29 -4.56 4.50
CA LEU A 916 -28.43 -4.10 3.42
C LEU A 916 -27.33 -3.18 3.97
N HIS A 917 -26.22 -3.10 3.25
CA HIS A 917 -25.26 -2.01 3.42
C HIS A 917 -25.01 -1.33 2.07
N LEU A 918 -25.36 -0.05 1.99
CA LEU A 918 -25.23 0.79 0.80
C LEU A 918 -24.15 1.86 1.02
N THR A 919 -23.86 2.64 -0.01
CA THR A 919 -23.01 3.85 0.10
C THR A 919 -23.74 5.06 -0.43
N GLU A 920 -23.34 6.25 0.01
CA GLU A 920 -23.87 7.52 -0.50
C GLU A 920 -22.78 8.31 -1.25
N THR A 921 -23.17 9.34 -2.00
CA THR A 921 -22.25 10.34 -2.57
C THR A 921 -22.99 11.67 -2.80
N HIS A 922 -22.25 12.71 -3.17
CA HIS A 922 -22.82 13.97 -3.65
C HIS A 922 -22.26 14.28 -5.04
N THR A 923 -23.10 14.82 -5.92
CA THR A 923 -22.72 15.33 -7.24
C THR A 923 -23.49 16.60 -7.52
N GLU A 924 -22.82 17.72 -7.83
CA GLU A 924 -23.47 18.99 -8.19
C GLU A 924 -24.64 19.35 -7.23
N ASP A 925 -24.37 19.34 -5.92
CA ASP A 925 -25.35 19.60 -4.84
C ASP A 925 -26.52 18.63 -4.74
N VAL A 926 -26.43 17.44 -5.35
CA VAL A 926 -27.40 16.36 -5.23
C VAL A 926 -26.85 15.22 -4.38
N HIS A 927 -27.58 14.84 -3.32
CA HIS A 927 -27.31 13.63 -2.53
C HIS A 927 -27.83 12.39 -3.25
N LEU A 928 -26.98 11.36 -3.36
CA LEU A 928 -27.25 10.11 -4.05
C LEU A 928 -26.96 8.89 -3.17
N ILE A 929 -27.79 7.86 -3.29
CA ILE A 929 -27.52 6.52 -2.77
C ILE A 929 -26.96 5.66 -3.92
N ARG A 930 -26.00 4.81 -3.60
CA ARG A 930 -25.25 3.97 -4.54
C ARG A 930 -25.36 2.51 -4.15
N ILE A 931 -25.72 1.69 -5.13
CA ILE A 931 -25.65 0.24 -5.10
C ILE A 931 -24.58 -0.19 -6.09
N SER A 932 -23.62 -0.98 -5.63
CA SER A 932 -22.58 -1.54 -6.47
C SER A 932 -22.64 -3.06 -6.41
N ILE A 933 -22.83 -3.69 -7.56
CA ILE A 933 -22.81 -5.15 -7.72
C ILE A 933 -21.37 -5.60 -7.87
N ASN A 934 -20.76 -5.98 -6.74
CA ASN A 934 -19.34 -6.33 -6.71
C ASN A 934 -19.09 -7.81 -6.51
N ASN A 935 -20.07 -8.57 -6.03
CA ASN A 935 -20.00 -10.02 -6.06
C ASN A 935 -20.32 -10.51 -7.48
N PRO A 936 -19.35 -11.00 -8.27
CA PRO A 936 -19.63 -11.55 -9.60
C PRO A 936 -20.50 -12.80 -9.58
N GLN A 937 -20.61 -13.46 -8.43
CA GLN A 937 -21.49 -14.62 -8.25
C GLN A 937 -22.90 -14.21 -7.80
N MET A 938 -23.21 -12.91 -7.70
CA MET A 938 -24.55 -12.46 -7.33
C MET A 938 -25.58 -12.94 -8.36
N SER A 939 -26.58 -13.66 -7.88
CA SER A 939 -27.67 -14.19 -8.69
C SER A 939 -28.80 -13.15 -8.84
N PHE A 940 -29.63 -13.31 -9.87
CA PHE A 940 -30.81 -12.47 -10.05
C PHE A 940 -31.81 -12.59 -8.88
N LYS A 941 -31.93 -13.78 -8.27
CA LYS A 941 -32.75 -13.97 -7.07
C LYS A 941 -32.26 -13.13 -5.89
N GLU A 942 -30.95 -12.99 -5.72
CA GLU A 942 -30.38 -12.13 -4.67
C GLU A 942 -30.55 -10.64 -4.98
N VAL A 943 -30.58 -10.27 -6.27
CA VAL A 943 -30.94 -8.92 -6.69
C VAL A 943 -32.39 -8.61 -6.31
N GLU A 944 -33.33 -9.53 -6.57
CA GLU A 944 -34.74 -9.39 -6.18
C GLU A 944 -34.91 -9.30 -4.67
N GLU A 945 -34.21 -10.16 -3.91
CA GLU A 945 -34.21 -10.16 -2.44
C GLU A 945 -33.68 -8.82 -1.88
N ALA A 946 -32.54 -8.35 -2.40
CA ALA A 946 -31.97 -7.07 -1.98
C ALA A 946 -32.89 -5.89 -2.34
N PHE A 947 -33.52 -5.91 -3.52
CA PHE A 947 -34.48 -4.90 -3.91
C PHE A 947 -35.75 -4.94 -3.04
N PHE A 948 -36.23 -6.13 -2.67
CA PHE A 948 -37.34 -6.28 -1.74
C PHE A 948 -37.05 -5.61 -0.39
N TYR A 949 -35.86 -5.84 0.19
CA TYR A 949 -35.45 -5.16 1.42
C TYR A 949 -35.36 -3.65 1.25
N LEU A 950 -34.81 -3.17 0.13
CA LEU A 950 -34.75 -1.74 -0.18
C LEU A 950 -36.15 -1.13 -0.28
N SER A 951 -37.06 -1.77 -1.00
CA SER A 951 -38.45 -1.31 -1.18
C SER A 951 -39.16 -1.23 0.16
N GLU A 952 -39.06 -2.27 1.00
CA GLU A 952 -39.69 -2.29 2.31
C GLU A 952 -39.11 -1.21 3.24
N ALA A 953 -37.79 -0.99 3.20
CA ALA A 953 -37.15 0.07 3.97
C ALA A 953 -37.63 1.46 3.52
N CYS A 954 -37.80 1.68 2.21
CA CYS A 954 -38.36 2.92 1.67
C CYS A 954 -39.81 3.11 2.13
N ASP A 955 -40.64 2.07 2.06
CA ASP A 955 -42.05 2.14 2.45
C ASP A 955 -42.20 2.44 3.94
N LYS A 956 -41.43 1.76 4.81
CA LYS A 956 -41.39 2.03 6.27
C LYS A 956 -40.90 3.43 6.60
N PHE A 957 -39.86 3.89 5.91
CA PHE A 957 -39.32 5.23 6.09
C PHE A 957 -40.35 6.31 5.71
N LEU A 958 -41.08 6.11 4.60
CA LEU A 958 -42.11 7.03 4.15
C LEU A 958 -43.41 6.93 4.99
N SER A 959 -43.75 5.75 5.53
CA SER A 959 -44.99 5.53 6.30
C SER A 959 -44.91 5.99 7.75
N ASN A 960 -43.75 5.85 8.41
CA ASN A 960 -43.59 6.21 9.83
C ASN A 960 -43.54 7.74 10.08
N GLY A 961 -43.73 8.54 9.02
CA GLY A 961 -43.49 9.96 9.01
C GLY A 961 -42.01 10.26 9.16
N LEU A 962 -41.57 11.43 8.68
CA LEU A 962 -40.23 11.96 8.92
C LEU A 962 -39.98 12.31 10.41
N ASN A 963 -40.64 11.64 11.35
CA ASN A 963 -40.55 11.89 12.78
C ASN A 963 -39.10 11.68 13.24
N ASN A 964 -38.41 12.80 13.44
CA ASN A 964 -36.98 12.94 13.68
C ASN A 964 -36.43 12.14 14.88
N ASN A 965 -37.28 11.52 15.70
CA ASN A 965 -36.88 10.94 16.99
C ASN A 965 -36.28 9.52 16.93
N ILE A 966 -36.40 8.79 15.82
CA ILE A 966 -35.83 7.42 15.71
C ILE A 966 -34.38 7.44 15.17
N ILE A 967 -33.97 8.54 14.52
CA ILE A 967 -32.68 8.64 13.80
C ILE A 967 -31.61 9.41 14.59
N THR A 968 -32.00 10.28 15.53
CA THR A 968 -31.10 10.91 16.52
C THR A 968 -30.77 9.95 17.64
#